data_AF-D4VQ70-F1
#
_entry.id   AF-D4VQ70-F1
#
_cell.length_a   1.000
_cell.length_b   1.000
_cell.length_c   1.000
_cell.angle_alpha   90.00
_cell.angle_beta   90.00
_cell.angle_gamma   90.00
#
_symmetry.space_group_name_H-M   'P 1'
#
loop_
_entity.id
_entity.type
_entity.pdbx_description
1 polymer ?
#
loop_
_entity_poly.entity_id
_entity_poly.type
_entity_poly.pdbx_seq_one_letter_code
_entity_poly.pdbx_strand_id
1 'polypeptide(L)'
;MKKNSYIIVALAGMLSMNSCNDDEFLPGNPSMEIKAENADALFGDSLPFTIKASDVDVPLSTLKAQLFYGEEQVSETVIRTKTSGNDYTGKIFVPYYANIPNGKATLKYILQNIHFTTTEMTKELALARPDFPYLTLVDEEGKEYRMERQAMYKYSVTGDFSQKMKAYIKTPKVGENGNELTFGWENGTIEAGSTNAISFSNTEPGNYAIKFNTLTYEAEPFAKLKVNGEDMELVENDIYAIKLTLKKNDILAFEGVPDYDNWWIDQDYFEKQEDGTLKFLPIDGSYQITANGKMKYFSVIALKNGEAAKLQDDGTGAIWAIGTGIGKPSVALSEVGWTPENGLCMPQLTAKKYQLTFIAGVTMKVDDINFKFFHINKWDNGEFKGDAISTTSELVKISSDGNLGLEEGQKFERGGIYRFTVDVTKGNTKAVLTVEKVGKVDLPAPDIFFGNDKMEVTDTDIYKSDQAFTQGQMITVTGIDNLNEWWIDPDFFEKQSDGALKFLPINGDYRVTANAVLKYFSVMALKDGKPAKLQDDGTGAIWAIGKGIGKPSVTSSEVGWEPSKALCLAQVASKKYQLTLKAGETLKTSGDPEVISFKFFHQNDWGGEFGNYASSILVEQLKLADSGNLEMQDNKAFEEGAVYRFTIDVTNGNANADLKVEKIN
;
A
#
# COMPACT_ATOMS: atom_id res chain seq x y z
N MET A 1 -44.49 -40.50 91.84
CA MET A 1 -43.55 -41.63 91.63
C MET A 1 -44.04 -42.50 90.47
N LYS A 2 -44.12 -42.00 89.24
CA LYS A 2 -44.98 -42.68 88.25
C LYS A 2 -44.38 -42.54 86.85
N LYS A 3 -43.97 -43.65 86.21
CA LYS A 3 -44.80 -44.62 85.47
C LYS A 3 -45.64 -43.94 84.39
N ASN A 4 -45.41 -44.39 83.16
CA ASN A 4 -46.38 -44.61 82.08
C ASN A 4 -47.41 -43.53 81.73
N SER A 5 -47.55 -43.37 80.41
CA SER A 5 -48.76 -42.96 79.71
C SER A 5 -48.97 -41.44 79.61
N TYR A 6 -49.50 -40.85 78.54
CA TYR A 6 -50.45 -41.27 77.51
C TYR A 6 -50.17 -40.37 76.28
N ILE A 7 -50.05 -40.86 75.04
CA ILE A 7 -51.20 -41.22 74.18
C ILE A 7 -52.28 -40.14 74.30
N ILE A 8 -52.18 -39.01 73.60
CA ILE A 8 -53.28 -38.07 73.19
C ILE A 8 -52.71 -36.82 72.45
N VAL A 9 -51.60 -36.94 71.72
CA VAL A 9 -51.32 -36.00 70.59
C VAL A 9 -50.86 -36.77 69.36
N ALA A 10 -51.31 -38.03 69.27
CA ALA A 10 -51.08 -38.93 68.13
C ALA A 10 -52.40 -39.31 67.42
N LEU A 11 -53.50 -38.62 67.72
CA LEU A 11 -54.83 -38.88 67.14
C LEU A 11 -55.60 -37.57 66.83
N ALA A 12 -54.90 -36.60 66.23
CA ALA A 12 -55.50 -35.52 65.43
C ALA A 12 -54.92 -35.53 64.00
N GLY A 13 -54.36 -36.67 63.58
CA GLY A 13 -54.36 -37.05 62.19
C GLY A 13 -55.76 -37.58 61.87
N MET A 14 -56.53 -36.80 61.13
CA MET A 14 -57.46 -37.23 60.07
C MET A 14 -58.45 -36.09 59.84
N LEU A 15 -58.50 -35.63 58.59
CA LEU A 15 -59.48 -34.71 57.99
C LEU A 15 -59.19 -33.21 58.20
N SER A 16 -58.33 -32.64 57.35
CA SER A 16 -58.68 -31.48 56.49
C SER A 16 -57.46 -30.75 55.92
N MET A 17 -56.66 -31.40 55.06
CA MET A 17 -55.98 -30.72 53.93
C MET A 17 -55.90 -31.70 52.75
N ASN A 18 -57.05 -31.84 52.05
CA ASN A 18 -57.06 -32.25 50.66
C ASN A 18 -56.61 -31.05 49.82
N SER A 19 -55.49 -31.20 49.12
CA SER A 19 -55.14 -30.56 47.84
C SER A 19 -53.64 -30.77 47.56
N CYS A 20 -53.19 -32.02 47.47
CA CYS A 20 -52.10 -32.34 46.56
C CYS A 20 -52.79 -32.91 45.32
N ASN A 21 -52.85 -32.14 44.24
CA ASN A 21 -53.07 -32.74 42.93
C ASN A 21 -51.81 -33.58 42.66
N ASP A 22 -51.92 -34.89 42.84
CA ASP A 22 -51.11 -35.83 42.07
C ASP A 22 -51.57 -35.70 40.61
N ASP A 23 -51.14 -34.63 39.93
CA ASP A 23 -51.17 -34.62 38.47
C ASP A 23 -50.13 -35.67 38.07
N GLU A 24 -50.59 -36.89 37.74
CA GLU A 24 -49.75 -37.93 37.16
C GLU A 24 -48.95 -37.32 36.02
N PHE A 25 -47.62 -37.35 36.12
CA PHE A 25 -46.74 -36.91 35.05
C PHE A 25 -46.88 -37.91 33.89
N LEU A 26 -47.84 -37.65 33.00
CA LEU A 26 -48.04 -38.45 31.80
C LEU A 26 -46.90 -38.13 30.82
N PRO A 27 -46.05 -39.11 30.45
CA PRO A 27 -44.94 -38.86 29.53
C PRO A 27 -45.42 -38.54 28.10
N GLY A 28 -46.69 -38.78 27.76
CA GLY A 28 -47.25 -38.65 26.41
C GLY A 28 -46.83 -39.77 25.46
N ASN A 29 -47.48 -39.87 24.31
CA ASN A 29 -47.16 -40.87 23.28
C ASN A 29 -47.15 -40.23 21.89
N PRO A 30 -46.05 -39.55 21.52
CA PRO A 30 -45.95 -38.89 20.23
C PRO A 30 -46.00 -39.92 19.09
N SER A 31 -46.77 -39.63 18.06
CA SER A 31 -46.99 -40.47 16.89
C SER A 31 -46.79 -39.66 15.61
N MET A 32 -46.25 -40.30 14.58
CA MET A 32 -45.96 -39.70 13.29
C MET A 32 -46.51 -40.56 12.13
N GLU A 33 -46.97 -39.89 11.08
CA GLU A 33 -47.35 -40.50 9.80
C GLU A 33 -46.69 -39.72 8.65
N ILE A 34 -45.96 -40.42 7.76
CA ILE A 34 -45.32 -39.81 6.58
C ILE A 34 -46.37 -39.66 5.48
N LYS A 35 -46.62 -38.43 5.02
CA LYS A 35 -47.65 -38.15 3.99
C LYS A 35 -47.14 -38.08 2.56
N ALA A 36 -45.84 -37.90 2.36
CA ALA A 36 -45.23 -37.79 1.04
C ALA A 36 -44.04 -38.75 0.89
N GLU A 37 -43.98 -39.45 -0.25
CA GLU A 37 -42.98 -40.45 -0.53
C GLU A 37 -41.94 -39.90 -1.53
N ASN A 38 -40.70 -39.67 -1.06
CA ASN A 38 -39.56 -39.46 -1.95
C ASN A 38 -39.02 -40.84 -2.36
N ALA A 39 -39.02 -41.15 -3.66
CA ALA A 39 -38.58 -42.44 -4.20
C ALA A 39 -37.06 -42.44 -4.49
N ASP A 40 -36.54 -41.38 -5.10
CA ASP A 40 -35.12 -41.20 -5.43
C ASP A 40 -34.70 -39.75 -5.12
N ALA A 41 -33.42 -39.55 -4.78
CA ALA A 41 -32.86 -38.21 -4.54
C ALA A 41 -31.45 -38.06 -5.12
N LEU A 42 -31.10 -36.81 -5.44
CA LEU A 42 -29.78 -36.44 -5.90
C LEU A 42 -28.98 -35.79 -4.78
N PHE A 43 -27.67 -36.01 -4.76
CA PHE A 43 -26.79 -35.18 -3.94
C PHE A 43 -26.95 -33.71 -4.37
N GLY A 44 -27.07 -32.80 -3.40
CA GLY A 44 -27.38 -31.39 -3.62
C GLY A 44 -28.87 -31.05 -3.63
N ASP A 45 -29.78 -32.02 -3.46
CA ASP A 45 -31.22 -31.76 -3.35
C ASP A 45 -31.63 -31.15 -2.01
N SER A 46 -32.69 -30.35 -2.03
CA SER A 46 -33.47 -29.96 -0.84
C SER A 46 -34.78 -30.74 -0.84
N LEU A 47 -34.80 -31.91 -0.22
CA LEU A 47 -35.91 -32.85 -0.28
C LEU A 47 -37.06 -32.41 0.61
N PRO A 48 -38.26 -32.16 0.06
CA PRO A 48 -39.43 -31.85 0.87
C PRO A 48 -39.89 -33.08 1.63
N PHE A 49 -40.40 -32.87 2.84
CA PHE A 49 -41.09 -33.88 3.62
C PHE A 49 -42.32 -33.29 4.30
N THR A 50 -43.34 -34.11 4.48
CA THR A 50 -44.54 -33.77 5.26
C THR A 50 -44.84 -34.90 6.22
N ILE A 51 -44.87 -34.56 7.52
CA ILE A 51 -45.14 -35.49 8.61
C ILE A 51 -46.37 -34.98 9.35
N LYS A 52 -47.40 -35.83 9.46
CA LYS A 52 -48.49 -35.59 10.38
C LYS A 52 -48.04 -36.02 11.77
N ALA A 53 -48.07 -35.11 12.73
CA ALA A 53 -47.58 -35.35 14.08
C ALA A 53 -48.69 -35.16 15.10
N SER A 54 -48.84 -36.12 16.02
CA SER A 54 -49.85 -36.06 17.09
C SER A 54 -49.34 -36.64 18.39
N ASP A 55 -49.74 -36.04 19.50
CA ASP A 55 -49.70 -36.62 20.84
C ASP A 55 -51.00 -36.15 21.52
N VAL A 56 -51.80 -37.10 22.01
CA VAL A 56 -53.17 -36.83 22.49
C VAL A 56 -53.15 -36.29 23.92
N ASP A 57 -52.09 -36.59 24.67
CA ASP A 57 -52.02 -36.38 26.11
C ASP A 57 -51.07 -35.23 26.46
N VAL A 58 -50.00 -35.03 25.66
CA VAL A 58 -48.94 -34.05 25.93
C VAL A 58 -48.70 -33.18 24.70
N PRO A 59 -48.59 -31.84 24.84
CA PRO A 59 -48.22 -30.97 23.74
C PRO A 59 -46.91 -31.39 23.06
N LEU A 60 -46.90 -31.34 21.73
CA LEU A 60 -45.69 -31.61 20.96
C LEU A 60 -44.66 -30.48 21.12
N SER A 61 -43.39 -30.80 20.87
CA SER A 61 -42.25 -29.87 21.00
C SER A 61 -41.55 -29.66 19.66
N THR A 62 -40.88 -30.69 19.15
CA THR A 62 -40.11 -30.59 17.91
C THR A 62 -40.21 -31.84 17.04
N LEU A 63 -40.12 -31.64 15.73
CA LEU A 63 -39.87 -32.66 14.73
C LEU A 63 -38.48 -32.39 14.13
N LYS A 64 -37.61 -33.39 14.14
CA LYS A 64 -36.30 -33.36 13.49
C LYS A 64 -36.31 -34.28 12.29
N ALA A 65 -35.73 -33.84 11.17
CA ALA A 65 -35.34 -34.69 10.06
C ALA A 65 -33.80 -34.68 10.00
N GLN A 66 -33.19 -35.86 10.08
CA GLN A 66 -31.75 -36.05 10.07
C GLN A 66 -31.36 -36.97 8.93
N LEU A 67 -30.38 -36.57 8.13
CA LEU A 67 -29.83 -37.37 7.05
C LEU A 67 -28.47 -37.92 7.44
N PHE A 68 -28.25 -39.20 7.18
CA PHE A 68 -27.00 -39.88 7.48
C PHE A 68 -26.40 -40.53 6.24
N TYR A 69 -25.08 -40.42 6.10
CA TYR A 69 -24.28 -41.22 5.18
C TYR A 69 -23.56 -42.30 6.00
N GLY A 70 -24.02 -43.54 5.92
CA GLY A 70 -23.62 -44.57 6.87
C GLY A 70 -24.09 -44.20 8.29
N GLU A 71 -23.16 -44.05 9.22
CA GLU A 71 -23.43 -43.67 10.61
C GLU A 71 -23.25 -42.16 10.88
N GLU A 72 -22.70 -41.41 9.92
CA GLU A 72 -22.41 -39.98 10.09
C GLU A 72 -23.62 -39.12 9.76
N GLN A 73 -24.06 -38.27 10.70
CA GLN A 73 -25.11 -37.29 10.44
C GLN A 73 -24.55 -36.14 9.60
N VAL A 74 -25.08 -35.96 8.39
CA VAL A 74 -24.59 -34.97 7.43
C VAL A 74 -25.52 -33.76 7.29
N SER A 75 -26.77 -33.87 7.72
CA SER A 75 -27.76 -32.78 7.63
C SER A 75 -28.85 -32.93 8.70
N GLU A 76 -29.35 -31.82 9.22
CA GLU A 76 -30.49 -31.78 10.16
C GLU A 76 -31.43 -30.62 9.83
N THR A 77 -32.72 -30.84 10.00
CA THR A 77 -33.76 -29.80 9.96
C THR A 77 -34.67 -29.96 11.16
N VAL A 78 -34.90 -28.88 11.91
CA VAL A 78 -35.72 -28.88 13.12
C VAL A 78 -36.93 -27.98 12.93
N ILE A 79 -38.13 -28.53 13.18
CA ILE A 79 -39.41 -27.82 13.08
C ILE A 79 -40.09 -27.84 14.46
N ARG A 80 -40.62 -26.70 14.92
CA ARG A 80 -41.45 -26.67 16.14
C ARG A 80 -42.86 -27.17 15.83
N THR A 81 -43.33 -28.13 16.63
CA THR A 81 -44.62 -28.79 16.45
C THR A 81 -45.64 -28.28 17.46
N LYS A 82 -46.28 -27.14 17.17
CA LYS A 82 -47.13 -26.39 18.13
C LYS A 82 -48.51 -26.99 18.39
N THR A 83 -49.03 -27.79 17.46
CA THR A 83 -50.41 -28.27 17.47
C THR A 83 -50.45 -29.75 17.12
N SER A 84 -51.03 -30.55 18.02
CA SER A 84 -51.23 -31.98 17.81
C SER A 84 -52.23 -32.25 16.67
N GLY A 85 -51.95 -33.25 15.84
CA GLY A 85 -52.80 -33.68 14.72
C GLY A 85 -52.56 -32.94 13.40
N ASN A 86 -51.68 -31.92 13.39
CA ASN A 86 -51.37 -31.13 12.21
C ASN A 86 -50.28 -31.76 11.32
N ASP A 87 -50.26 -31.32 10.06
CA ASP A 87 -49.19 -31.60 9.11
C ASP A 87 -48.05 -30.59 9.26
N TYR A 88 -46.82 -31.11 9.31
CA TYR A 88 -45.60 -30.33 9.38
C TYR A 88 -44.75 -30.58 8.14
N THR A 89 -44.48 -29.51 7.40
CA THR A 89 -43.71 -29.56 6.16
C THR A 89 -42.37 -28.88 6.32
N GLY A 90 -41.31 -29.52 5.84
CA GLY A 90 -39.96 -28.97 5.80
C GLY A 90 -39.19 -29.47 4.60
N LYS A 91 -37.91 -29.09 4.52
CA LYS A 91 -36.95 -29.62 3.56
C LYS A 91 -35.70 -30.06 4.29
N ILE A 92 -35.12 -31.18 3.88
CA ILE A 92 -33.80 -31.62 4.33
C ILE A 92 -32.82 -31.52 3.16
N PHE A 93 -31.70 -30.83 3.37
CA PHE A 93 -30.65 -30.72 2.35
C PHE A 93 -29.82 -32.01 2.31
N VAL A 94 -29.49 -32.50 1.12
CA VAL A 94 -28.64 -33.66 0.87
C VAL A 94 -27.23 -33.16 0.50
N PRO A 95 -26.24 -33.19 1.41
CA PRO A 95 -24.93 -32.58 1.14
C PRO A 95 -24.17 -33.22 -0.01
N TYR A 96 -23.55 -32.40 -0.86
CA TYR A 96 -22.70 -32.85 -1.96
C TYR A 96 -21.24 -32.83 -1.53
N TYR A 97 -20.74 -33.97 -1.01
CA TYR A 97 -19.35 -34.10 -0.57
C TYR A 97 -18.46 -34.78 -1.64
N ALA A 98 -17.17 -34.47 -1.59
CA ALA A 98 -16.16 -35.09 -2.44
C ALA A 98 -16.05 -36.59 -2.17
N ASN A 99 -15.78 -37.37 -3.21
CA ASN A 99 -15.48 -38.79 -3.17
C ASN A 99 -16.59 -39.69 -2.59
N ILE A 100 -17.81 -39.18 -2.41
CA ILE A 100 -18.97 -40.00 -2.03
C ILE A 100 -19.64 -40.55 -3.30
N PRO A 101 -19.63 -41.87 -3.53
CA PRO A 101 -20.25 -42.49 -4.70
C PRO A 101 -21.79 -42.56 -4.57
N ASN A 102 -22.46 -42.96 -5.66
CA ASN A 102 -23.88 -43.33 -5.60
C ASN A 102 -24.08 -44.46 -4.57
N GLY A 103 -25.20 -44.42 -3.86
CA GLY A 103 -25.44 -45.37 -2.78
C GLY A 103 -26.78 -45.13 -2.10
N LYS A 104 -26.80 -45.36 -0.79
CA LYS A 104 -27.98 -45.18 0.03
C LYS A 104 -27.68 -44.33 1.24
N ALA A 105 -28.61 -43.47 1.62
CA ALA A 105 -28.59 -42.70 2.85
C ALA A 105 -29.75 -43.09 3.76
N THR A 106 -29.61 -42.75 5.03
CA THR A 106 -30.63 -42.99 6.04
C THR A 106 -31.27 -41.68 6.42
N LEU A 107 -32.58 -41.56 6.20
CA LEU A 107 -33.38 -40.41 6.63
C LEU A 107 -34.17 -40.77 7.89
N LYS A 108 -33.81 -40.13 9.00
CA LYS A 108 -34.38 -40.37 10.33
C LYS A 108 -35.24 -39.18 10.75
N TYR A 109 -36.49 -39.45 11.09
CA TYR A 109 -37.40 -38.48 11.68
C TYR A 109 -37.54 -38.74 13.17
N ILE A 110 -37.46 -37.69 13.98
CA ILE A 110 -37.60 -37.77 15.45
C ILE A 110 -38.65 -36.76 15.87
N LEU A 111 -39.79 -37.22 16.37
CA LEU A 111 -40.81 -36.37 16.98
C LEU A 111 -40.65 -36.41 18.49
N GLN A 112 -40.67 -35.25 19.12
CA GLN A 112 -40.52 -35.07 20.55
C GLN A 112 -41.67 -34.24 21.11
N ASN A 113 -42.19 -34.62 22.27
CA ASN A 113 -43.16 -33.80 23.03
C ASN A 113 -42.49 -32.94 24.11
N ILE A 114 -43.25 -32.10 24.82
CA ILE A 114 -42.67 -31.19 25.84
C ILE A 114 -42.14 -31.92 27.09
N HIS A 115 -42.45 -33.20 27.28
CA HIS A 115 -41.91 -34.06 28.35
C HIS A 115 -40.71 -34.90 27.88
N PHE A 116 -40.15 -34.57 26.71
CA PHE A 116 -38.97 -35.19 26.09
C PHE A 116 -39.16 -36.64 25.62
N THR A 117 -40.36 -37.21 25.69
CA THR A 117 -40.67 -38.50 25.06
C THR A 117 -40.51 -38.36 23.55
N THR A 118 -39.86 -39.35 22.92
CA THR A 118 -39.59 -39.33 21.47
C THR A 118 -40.12 -40.57 20.77
N THR A 119 -40.49 -40.39 19.52
CA THR A 119 -40.76 -41.47 18.57
C THR A 119 -39.90 -41.26 17.34
N GLU A 120 -39.33 -42.34 16.81
CA GLU A 120 -38.41 -42.29 15.68
C GLU A 120 -38.98 -43.09 14.49
N MET A 121 -38.74 -42.59 13.28
CA MET A 121 -38.98 -43.33 12.04
C MET A 121 -37.75 -43.22 11.15
N THR A 122 -37.34 -44.33 10.56
CA THR A 122 -36.17 -44.37 9.68
C THR A 122 -36.58 -44.87 8.30
N LYS A 123 -36.08 -44.21 7.26
CA LYS A 123 -36.28 -44.59 5.86
C LYS A 123 -34.93 -44.63 5.14
N GLU A 124 -34.76 -45.63 4.29
CA GLU A 124 -33.64 -45.70 3.37
C GLU A 124 -33.96 -44.88 2.10
N LEU A 125 -32.98 -44.11 1.64
CA LEU A 125 -33.09 -43.22 0.48
C LEU A 125 -32.01 -43.59 -0.53
N ALA A 126 -32.40 -43.96 -1.75
CA ALA A 126 -31.45 -44.13 -2.84
C ALA A 126 -30.89 -42.76 -3.26
N LEU A 127 -29.56 -42.64 -3.31
CA LEU A 127 -28.86 -41.41 -3.67
C LEU A 127 -27.99 -41.63 -4.90
N ALA A 128 -28.17 -40.75 -5.89
CA ALA A 128 -27.32 -40.67 -7.05
C ALA A 128 -26.67 -39.29 -7.17
N ARG A 129 -25.47 -39.24 -7.76
CA ARG A 129 -24.85 -37.97 -8.11
C ARG A 129 -25.55 -37.38 -9.33
N PRO A 130 -25.98 -36.10 -9.29
CA PRO A 130 -26.49 -35.41 -10.46
C PRO A 130 -25.49 -35.48 -11.62
N ASP A 131 -25.99 -35.81 -12.81
CA ASP A 131 -25.26 -35.63 -14.06
C ASP A 131 -25.56 -34.23 -14.60
N PHE A 132 -24.72 -33.26 -14.24
CA PHE A 132 -24.93 -31.87 -14.65
C PHE A 132 -24.72 -31.74 -16.17
N PRO A 133 -25.60 -31.04 -16.90
CA PRO A 133 -25.45 -30.85 -18.35
C PRO A 133 -24.26 -29.96 -18.70
N TYR A 134 -23.88 -29.03 -17.82
CA TYR A 134 -22.74 -28.13 -17.91
C TYR A 134 -22.43 -27.62 -16.50
N LEU A 135 -21.29 -26.94 -16.32
CA LEU A 135 -21.02 -26.08 -15.16
C LEU A 135 -20.76 -24.65 -15.63
N THR A 136 -20.65 -23.72 -14.69
CA THR A 136 -20.26 -22.33 -14.97
C THR A 136 -19.05 -21.98 -14.12
N LEU A 137 -17.98 -21.53 -14.76
CA LEU A 137 -16.84 -20.88 -14.13
C LEU A 137 -17.16 -19.38 -14.00
N VAL A 138 -17.02 -18.80 -12.81
CA VAL A 138 -17.32 -17.40 -12.53
C VAL A 138 -16.06 -16.72 -12.02
N ASP A 139 -15.54 -15.73 -12.78
CA ASP A 139 -14.33 -15.00 -12.39
C ASP A 139 -14.60 -13.91 -11.34
N GLU A 140 -13.54 -13.26 -10.84
CA GLU A 140 -13.61 -12.20 -9.81
C GLU A 140 -14.44 -10.97 -10.26
N GLU A 141 -14.60 -10.75 -11.57
CA GLU A 141 -15.44 -9.68 -12.12
C GLU A 141 -16.90 -10.11 -12.31
N GLY A 142 -17.23 -11.37 -11.96
CA GLY A 142 -18.55 -11.96 -12.11
C GLY A 142 -18.87 -12.41 -13.54
N LYS A 143 -17.88 -12.44 -14.43
CA LYS A 143 -18.09 -12.93 -15.80
C LYS A 143 -18.13 -14.46 -15.79
N GLU A 144 -19.13 -14.97 -16.52
CA GLU A 144 -19.46 -16.39 -16.55
C GLU A 144 -18.93 -17.07 -17.82
N TYR A 145 -18.31 -18.23 -17.64
CA TYR A 145 -17.84 -19.09 -18.72
C TYR A 145 -18.44 -20.48 -18.57
N ARG A 146 -19.09 -20.95 -19.63
CA ARG A 146 -19.74 -22.27 -19.65
C ARG A 146 -18.70 -23.38 -19.77
N MET A 147 -18.65 -24.28 -18.79
CA MET A 147 -17.84 -25.49 -18.81
C MET A 147 -18.66 -26.65 -19.34
N GLU A 148 -18.24 -27.18 -20.50
CA GLU A 148 -18.91 -28.29 -21.17
C GLU A 148 -18.51 -29.64 -20.56
N ARG A 149 -19.48 -30.55 -20.49
CA ARG A 149 -19.28 -31.91 -20.01
C ARG A 149 -18.38 -32.68 -20.98
N GLN A 150 -17.29 -33.24 -20.45
CA GLN A 150 -16.33 -34.04 -21.22
C GLN A 150 -16.54 -35.55 -21.01
N ALA A 151 -16.87 -35.94 -19.77
CA ALA A 151 -17.19 -37.30 -19.39
C ALA A 151 -18.00 -37.27 -18.08
N MET A 152 -18.37 -38.43 -17.54
CA MET A 152 -18.98 -38.50 -16.21
C MET A 152 -18.11 -37.75 -15.19
N TYR A 153 -18.71 -36.79 -14.49
CA TYR A 153 -18.09 -35.88 -13.51
C TYR A 153 -17.04 -34.89 -14.02
N LYS A 154 -16.60 -34.99 -15.28
CA LYS A 154 -15.50 -34.16 -15.81
C LYS A 154 -16.05 -33.05 -16.71
N TYR A 155 -15.69 -31.82 -16.39
CA TYR A 155 -16.12 -30.61 -17.10
C TYR A 155 -14.91 -29.77 -17.48
N SER A 156 -15.01 -29.05 -18.60
CA SER A 156 -13.95 -28.16 -19.04
C SER A 156 -14.48 -26.95 -19.79
N VAL A 157 -13.82 -25.82 -19.63
CA VAL A 157 -13.96 -24.65 -20.49
C VAL A 157 -12.60 -24.30 -21.08
N THR A 158 -12.57 -23.99 -22.38
CA THR A 158 -11.39 -23.44 -23.05
C THR A 158 -11.69 -22.01 -23.44
N GLY A 159 -10.81 -21.09 -23.08
CA GLY A 159 -11.00 -19.67 -23.30
C GLY A 159 -9.67 -18.93 -23.26
N ASP A 160 -9.72 -17.66 -23.63
CA ASP A 160 -8.61 -16.74 -23.46
C ASP A 160 -8.62 -16.22 -22.02
N PHE A 161 -7.68 -16.72 -21.21
CA PHE A 161 -7.63 -16.49 -19.78
C PHE A 161 -6.28 -15.89 -19.38
N SER A 162 -6.27 -15.13 -18.29
CA SER A 162 -5.03 -14.69 -17.66
C SER A 162 -4.21 -15.89 -17.20
N GLN A 163 -2.88 -15.72 -17.12
CA GLN A 163 -1.99 -16.76 -16.63
C GLN A 163 -2.35 -17.24 -15.22
N LYS A 164 -2.83 -16.33 -14.38
CA LYS A 164 -3.49 -16.63 -13.10
C LYS A 164 -4.94 -16.20 -13.17
N MET A 165 -5.84 -17.17 -13.23
CA MET A 165 -7.27 -16.93 -13.24
C MET A 165 -7.86 -17.30 -11.89
N LYS A 166 -8.50 -16.33 -11.24
CA LYS A 166 -9.24 -16.53 -10.00
C LYS A 166 -10.71 -16.67 -10.31
N ALA A 167 -11.30 -17.79 -9.88
CA ALA A 167 -12.70 -18.08 -10.15
C ALA A 167 -13.27 -19.10 -9.17
N TYR A 168 -14.59 -19.12 -9.00
CA TYR A 168 -15.30 -20.25 -8.39
C TYR A 168 -16.15 -20.94 -9.46
N ILE A 169 -16.64 -22.15 -9.17
CA ILE A 169 -17.45 -22.93 -10.10
C ILE A 169 -18.85 -23.08 -9.54
N LYS A 170 -19.88 -23.01 -10.37
CA LYS A 170 -21.26 -23.32 -9.98
C LYS A 170 -21.94 -24.30 -10.92
N THR A 171 -22.93 -25.03 -10.39
CA THR A 171 -23.73 -26.00 -11.14
C THR A 171 -25.08 -25.39 -11.55
N PRO A 172 -25.69 -25.81 -12.66
CA PRO A 172 -27.11 -25.60 -12.85
C PRO A 172 -27.91 -26.44 -11.84
N LYS A 173 -29.17 -26.05 -11.62
CA LYS A 173 -30.15 -26.89 -10.93
C LYS A 173 -30.48 -28.13 -11.78
N VAL A 174 -30.46 -29.32 -11.16
CA VAL A 174 -30.87 -30.60 -11.77
C VAL A 174 -31.99 -31.24 -10.96
N GLY A 175 -33.06 -31.67 -11.63
CA GLY A 175 -34.22 -32.26 -10.96
C GLY A 175 -35.14 -31.23 -10.28
N GLU A 176 -36.29 -31.70 -9.79
CA GLU A 176 -37.31 -30.86 -9.16
C GLU A 176 -36.82 -30.25 -7.84
N ASN A 177 -36.10 -31.05 -7.05
CA ASN A 177 -35.61 -30.70 -5.72
C ASN A 177 -34.17 -30.18 -5.69
N GLY A 178 -33.48 -30.13 -6.84
CA GLY A 178 -32.09 -29.70 -6.91
C GLY A 178 -31.87 -28.24 -6.55
N ASN A 179 -30.66 -27.95 -6.09
CA ASN A 179 -30.17 -26.59 -5.87
C ASN A 179 -28.99 -26.30 -6.82
N GLU A 180 -28.71 -25.02 -7.03
CA GLU A 180 -27.40 -24.59 -7.52
C GLU A 180 -26.36 -24.86 -6.42
N LEU A 181 -25.25 -25.50 -6.80
CA LEU A 181 -24.13 -25.74 -5.90
C LEU A 181 -22.96 -24.88 -6.37
N THR A 182 -22.16 -24.40 -5.43
CA THR A 182 -20.90 -23.69 -5.70
C THR A 182 -19.71 -24.52 -5.22
N PHE A 183 -18.56 -24.32 -5.85
CA PHE A 183 -17.28 -24.91 -5.47
C PHE A 183 -16.23 -23.80 -5.44
N GLY A 184 -15.63 -23.61 -4.27
CA GLY A 184 -14.65 -22.56 -4.00
C GLY A 184 -13.52 -23.08 -3.14
N TRP A 185 -12.52 -22.24 -2.90
CA TRP A 185 -11.31 -22.58 -2.16
C TRP A 185 -11.49 -22.40 -0.65
N GLU A 186 -11.30 -23.46 0.12
CA GLU A 186 -11.35 -23.47 1.59
C GLU A 186 -10.22 -24.34 2.15
N ASN A 187 -9.52 -23.85 3.18
CA ASN A 187 -8.52 -24.63 3.93
C ASN A 187 -7.50 -25.42 3.08
N GLY A 188 -7.11 -24.88 1.91
CA GLY A 188 -6.13 -25.49 1.01
C GLY A 188 -6.69 -26.54 0.04
N THR A 189 -8.00 -26.71 -0.03
CA THR A 189 -8.69 -27.59 -0.98
C THR A 189 -9.92 -26.88 -1.58
N ILE A 190 -10.52 -27.49 -2.60
CA ILE A 190 -11.83 -27.05 -3.11
C ILE A 190 -12.92 -27.69 -2.25
N GLU A 191 -13.90 -26.90 -1.83
CA GLU A 191 -15.07 -27.35 -1.06
C GLU A 191 -16.38 -26.88 -1.70
N ALA A 192 -17.44 -27.68 -1.51
CA ALA A 192 -18.79 -27.31 -1.96
C ALA A 192 -19.44 -26.29 -1.01
N GLY A 193 -20.19 -25.35 -1.56
CA GLY A 193 -20.86 -24.28 -0.81
C GLY A 193 -20.01 -23.03 -0.59
N SER A 194 -18.74 -23.04 -1.01
CA SER A 194 -17.88 -21.85 -0.99
C SER A 194 -17.93 -21.11 -2.34
N THR A 195 -17.75 -19.80 -2.28
CA THR A 195 -17.53 -18.92 -3.45
C THR A 195 -16.15 -18.27 -3.40
N ASN A 196 -15.28 -18.69 -2.47
CA ASN A 196 -13.91 -18.22 -2.43
C ASN A 196 -13.16 -18.66 -3.69
N ALA A 197 -12.36 -17.77 -4.26
CA ALA A 197 -11.76 -18.01 -5.56
C ALA A 197 -10.69 -19.11 -5.52
N ILE A 198 -10.82 -20.06 -6.43
CA ILE A 198 -9.78 -21.01 -6.82
C ILE A 198 -8.79 -20.25 -7.72
N SER A 199 -7.51 -20.32 -7.39
CA SER A 199 -6.45 -19.68 -8.18
C SER A 199 -5.88 -20.65 -9.21
N PHE A 200 -6.55 -20.77 -10.37
CA PHE A 200 -6.05 -21.52 -11.51
C PHE A 200 -4.80 -20.83 -12.07
N SER A 201 -3.79 -21.60 -12.45
CA SER A 201 -2.57 -21.08 -13.04
C SER A 201 -2.15 -21.88 -14.27
N ASN A 202 -1.75 -21.19 -15.33
CA ASN A 202 -1.14 -21.77 -16.52
C ASN A 202 0.28 -21.23 -16.72
N THR A 203 1.10 -21.88 -17.55
CA THR A 203 2.46 -21.40 -17.83
C THR A 203 2.46 -20.07 -18.56
N GLU A 204 1.49 -19.85 -19.45
CA GLU A 204 1.31 -18.63 -20.23
C GLU A 204 -0.16 -18.18 -20.19
N PRO A 205 -0.44 -16.86 -20.25
CA PRO A 205 -1.79 -16.38 -20.53
C PRO A 205 -2.21 -16.77 -21.95
N GLY A 206 -3.51 -16.70 -22.22
CA GLY A 206 -4.03 -16.98 -23.55
C GLY A 206 -5.02 -18.13 -23.57
N ASN A 207 -5.08 -18.82 -24.70
CA ASN A 207 -6.02 -19.90 -24.91
C ASN A 207 -5.59 -21.17 -24.16
N TYR A 208 -6.26 -21.48 -23.05
CA TYR A 208 -6.07 -22.74 -22.32
C TYR A 208 -7.36 -23.28 -21.71
N ALA A 209 -7.34 -24.55 -21.29
CA ALA A 209 -8.48 -25.25 -20.74
C ALA A 209 -8.43 -25.32 -19.22
N ILE A 210 -9.49 -24.85 -18.56
CA ILE A 210 -9.76 -25.10 -17.13
C ILE A 210 -10.66 -26.33 -17.03
N LYS A 211 -10.34 -27.24 -16.11
CA LYS A 211 -11.07 -28.49 -15.89
C LYS A 211 -11.42 -28.66 -14.43
N PHE A 212 -12.54 -29.35 -14.19
CA PHE A 212 -13.02 -29.66 -12.86
C PHE A 212 -13.70 -31.03 -12.83
N ASN A 213 -13.45 -31.78 -11.76
CA ASN A 213 -14.08 -33.05 -11.48
C ASN A 213 -15.07 -32.91 -10.31
N THR A 214 -16.37 -33.01 -10.58
CA THR A 214 -17.40 -32.84 -9.55
C THR A 214 -17.43 -33.99 -8.53
N LEU A 215 -16.73 -35.11 -8.75
CA LEU A 215 -16.57 -36.20 -7.77
C LEU A 215 -15.39 -35.98 -6.84
N THR A 216 -14.20 -35.80 -7.40
CA THR A 216 -12.95 -35.72 -6.61
C THR A 216 -12.65 -34.29 -6.14
N TYR A 217 -13.31 -33.29 -6.72
CA TYR A 217 -13.00 -31.85 -6.64
C TYR A 217 -11.61 -31.48 -7.16
N GLU A 218 -10.95 -32.39 -7.86
CA GLU A 218 -9.71 -32.07 -8.58
C GLU A 218 -10.01 -31.06 -9.69
N ALA A 219 -9.12 -30.08 -9.81
CA ALA A 219 -9.18 -29.06 -10.83
C ALA A 219 -7.79 -28.87 -11.47
N GLU A 220 -7.76 -28.32 -12.67
CA GLU A 220 -6.51 -27.96 -13.36
C GLU A 220 -6.80 -26.82 -14.36
N PRO A 221 -5.82 -25.99 -14.75
CA PRO A 221 -4.39 -26.11 -14.48
C PRO A 221 -3.95 -25.43 -13.17
N PHE A 222 -2.88 -25.99 -12.60
CA PHE A 222 -2.10 -25.39 -11.52
C PHE A 222 -0.62 -25.46 -11.93
N ALA A 223 -0.22 -24.60 -12.86
CA ALA A 223 1.17 -24.44 -13.27
C ALA A 223 2.02 -24.10 -12.06
N LYS A 224 3.11 -24.85 -11.91
CA LYS A 224 4.11 -24.66 -10.86
C LYS A 224 5.21 -23.75 -11.38
N LEU A 225 5.72 -22.91 -10.50
CA LEU A 225 6.96 -22.18 -10.75
C LEU A 225 8.11 -23.19 -10.64
N LYS A 226 9.11 -23.07 -11.53
CA LYS A 226 10.27 -23.96 -11.50
C LYS A 226 11.58 -23.20 -11.56
N VAL A 227 12.62 -23.80 -10.99
CA VAL A 227 14.00 -23.38 -11.17
C VAL A 227 14.80 -24.58 -11.67
N ASN A 228 15.43 -24.46 -12.84
CA ASN A 228 16.16 -25.56 -13.50
C ASN A 228 15.32 -26.84 -13.69
N GLY A 229 14.02 -26.68 -13.97
CA GLY A 229 13.07 -27.78 -14.14
C GLY A 229 12.52 -28.38 -12.83
N GLU A 230 13.06 -28.02 -11.67
CA GLU A 230 12.58 -28.44 -10.36
C GLU A 230 11.44 -27.54 -9.87
N ASP A 231 10.37 -28.15 -9.34
CA ASP A 231 9.20 -27.44 -8.84
C ASP A 231 9.51 -26.65 -7.57
N MET A 232 9.11 -25.38 -7.53
CA MET A 232 9.06 -24.60 -6.29
C MET A 232 7.83 -25.00 -5.48
N GLU A 233 7.97 -25.04 -4.16
CA GLU A 233 6.87 -25.32 -3.23
C GLU A 233 6.08 -24.04 -2.95
N LEU A 234 4.74 -24.10 -3.00
CA LEU A 234 3.89 -23.01 -2.53
C LEU A 234 4.01 -22.90 -1.01
N VAL A 235 4.47 -21.76 -0.52
CA VAL A 235 4.59 -21.48 0.92
C VAL A 235 3.27 -20.89 1.44
N GLU A 236 2.84 -19.80 0.82
CA GLU A 236 1.62 -19.08 1.16
C GLU A 236 1.30 -18.14 -0.01
N ASN A 237 0.03 -17.87 -0.33
CA ASN A 237 -0.40 -16.68 -1.10
C ASN A 237 0.59 -16.18 -2.18
N ASP A 238 0.68 -16.84 -3.33
CA ASP A 238 1.58 -16.45 -4.44
C ASP A 238 3.09 -16.36 -4.11
N ILE A 239 3.51 -16.86 -2.95
CA ILE A 239 4.90 -16.99 -2.52
C ILE A 239 5.32 -18.45 -2.66
N TYR A 240 6.34 -18.67 -3.48
CA TYR A 240 6.89 -19.99 -3.75
C TYR A 240 8.35 -20.04 -3.31
N ALA A 241 8.82 -21.16 -2.78
CA ALA A 241 10.21 -21.32 -2.37
C ALA A 241 10.81 -22.62 -2.88
N ILE A 242 12.11 -22.60 -3.15
CA ILE A 242 12.90 -23.78 -3.46
C ILE A 242 14.24 -23.72 -2.74
N LYS A 243 14.69 -24.85 -2.20
CA LYS A 243 16.00 -24.99 -1.56
C LYS A 243 16.93 -25.72 -2.52
N LEU A 244 18.03 -25.09 -2.89
CA LEU A 244 18.98 -25.59 -3.89
C LEU A 244 20.40 -25.60 -3.31
N THR A 245 21.24 -26.48 -3.84
CA THR A 245 22.70 -26.36 -3.69
C THR A 245 23.24 -25.75 -4.97
N LEU A 246 23.81 -24.54 -4.86
CA LEU A 246 24.25 -23.73 -5.98
C LEU A 246 25.76 -23.54 -5.93
N LYS A 247 26.39 -23.46 -7.09
CA LYS A 247 27.78 -23.08 -7.28
C LYS A 247 27.87 -21.69 -7.90
N LYS A 248 28.97 -21.01 -7.61
CA LYS A 248 29.25 -19.72 -8.22
C LYS A 248 29.24 -19.81 -9.75
N ASN A 249 28.51 -18.90 -10.38
CA ASN A 249 28.24 -18.81 -11.82
C ASN A 249 27.30 -19.88 -12.39
N ASP A 250 26.56 -20.63 -11.57
CA ASP A 250 25.47 -21.46 -12.07
C ASP A 250 24.47 -20.58 -12.84
N ILE A 251 23.96 -21.09 -13.96
CA ILE A 251 22.92 -20.44 -14.76
C ILE A 251 21.57 -21.04 -14.38
N LEU A 252 20.65 -20.21 -13.92
CA LEU A 252 19.34 -20.61 -13.45
C LEU A 252 18.26 -20.23 -14.48
N ALA A 253 17.52 -21.23 -14.94
CA ALA A 253 16.33 -21.05 -15.76
C ALA A 253 15.08 -21.04 -14.87
N PHE A 254 14.28 -19.98 -14.98
CA PHE A 254 13.01 -19.85 -14.27
C PHE A 254 11.86 -20.10 -15.24
N GLU A 255 10.92 -20.97 -14.87
CA GLU A 255 9.76 -21.31 -15.70
C GLU A 255 8.46 -21.06 -14.94
N GLY A 256 7.39 -20.71 -15.67
CA GLY A 256 6.07 -20.47 -15.09
C GLY A 256 5.97 -19.20 -14.23
N VAL A 257 6.92 -18.27 -14.38
CA VAL A 257 6.93 -16.99 -13.65
C VAL A 257 6.17 -15.93 -14.45
N PRO A 258 5.05 -15.39 -13.94
CA PRO A 258 4.27 -14.39 -14.65
C PRO A 258 5.00 -13.09 -14.89
N ASP A 259 4.94 -12.57 -16.12
CA ASP A 259 5.51 -11.26 -16.45
C ASP A 259 6.99 -11.14 -16.00
N TYR A 260 7.73 -12.23 -16.17
CA TYR A 260 9.09 -12.41 -15.63
C TYR A 260 10.04 -11.26 -15.98
N ASP A 261 9.90 -10.67 -17.16
CA ASP A 261 10.77 -9.58 -17.59
C ASP A 261 10.69 -8.32 -16.74
N ASN A 262 9.55 -8.11 -16.08
CA ASN A 262 9.32 -6.99 -15.18
C ASN A 262 9.61 -7.32 -13.71
N TRP A 263 10.15 -8.51 -13.41
CA TRP A 263 10.55 -8.84 -12.04
C TRP A 263 11.82 -8.11 -11.64
N TRP A 264 11.83 -7.62 -10.41
CA TRP A 264 13.04 -7.07 -9.82
C TRP A 264 14.01 -8.20 -9.48
N ILE A 265 15.25 -8.06 -9.95
CA ILE A 265 16.33 -9.01 -9.75
C ILE A 265 17.37 -8.40 -8.82
N ASP A 266 17.70 -9.11 -7.73
CA ASP A 266 18.74 -8.65 -6.82
C ASP A 266 20.13 -8.82 -7.44
N GLN A 267 20.76 -7.71 -7.81
CA GLN A 267 22.11 -7.69 -8.40
C GLN A 267 23.21 -8.22 -7.48
N ASP A 268 22.95 -8.36 -6.16
CA ASP A 268 23.92 -9.00 -5.26
C ASP A 268 23.90 -10.54 -5.37
N TYR A 269 22.80 -11.12 -5.87
CA TYR A 269 22.63 -12.56 -6.03
C TYR A 269 22.69 -13.02 -7.48
N PHE A 270 22.22 -12.20 -8.41
CA PHE A 270 22.01 -12.60 -9.80
C PHE A 270 22.46 -11.55 -10.80
N GLU A 271 22.98 -12.04 -11.93
CA GLU A 271 23.21 -11.26 -13.15
C GLU A 271 22.26 -11.78 -14.25
N LYS A 272 21.27 -10.98 -14.66
CA LYS A 272 20.30 -11.34 -15.71
C LYS A 272 21.01 -11.41 -17.07
N GLN A 273 20.89 -12.54 -17.74
CA GLN A 273 21.46 -12.80 -19.07
C GLN A 273 20.49 -12.35 -20.18
N GLU A 274 20.99 -12.24 -21.42
CA GLU A 274 20.19 -11.82 -22.58
C GLU A 274 19.00 -12.75 -22.87
N ASP A 275 19.13 -14.04 -22.58
CA ASP A 275 18.08 -15.06 -22.77
C ASP A 275 17.07 -15.12 -21.60
N GLY A 276 17.20 -14.23 -20.62
CA GLY A 276 16.37 -14.19 -19.42
C GLY A 276 16.83 -15.11 -18.29
N THR A 277 17.85 -15.96 -18.47
CA THR A 277 18.39 -16.76 -17.37
C THR A 277 19.11 -15.88 -16.33
N LEU A 278 19.22 -16.36 -15.09
CA LEU A 278 19.94 -15.66 -14.02
C LEU A 278 21.23 -16.39 -13.68
N LYS A 279 22.37 -15.70 -13.82
CA LYS A 279 23.67 -16.22 -13.36
C LYS A 279 23.83 -15.94 -11.88
N PHE A 280 24.03 -16.99 -11.09
CA PHE A 280 24.23 -16.92 -9.63
C PHE A 280 25.63 -16.39 -9.29
N LEU A 281 25.70 -15.32 -8.49
CA LEU A 281 26.93 -14.60 -8.16
C LEU A 281 27.65 -15.03 -6.87
N PRO A 282 26.94 -15.42 -5.79
CA PRO A 282 27.57 -15.83 -4.54
C PRO A 282 28.46 -17.06 -4.66
N ILE A 283 29.26 -17.30 -3.62
CA ILE A 283 30.06 -18.52 -3.47
C ILE A 283 29.19 -19.78 -3.39
N ASP A 284 29.82 -20.94 -3.54
CA ASP A 284 29.15 -22.24 -3.43
C ASP A 284 28.48 -22.43 -2.06
N GLY A 285 27.29 -23.02 -2.06
CA GLY A 285 26.55 -23.29 -0.82
C GLY A 285 25.11 -23.76 -1.05
N SER A 286 24.38 -23.88 0.05
CA SER A 286 22.93 -24.13 0.02
C SER A 286 22.18 -22.81 0.16
N TYR A 287 21.16 -22.62 -0.64
CA TYR A 287 20.39 -21.38 -0.72
C TYR A 287 18.90 -21.70 -0.83
N GLN A 288 18.05 -20.84 -0.24
CA GLN A 288 16.64 -20.83 -0.56
C GLN A 288 16.37 -19.64 -1.49
N ILE A 289 15.74 -19.90 -2.63
CA ILE A 289 15.19 -18.86 -3.51
C ILE A 289 13.69 -18.80 -3.24
N THR A 290 13.19 -17.62 -2.94
CA THR A 290 11.76 -17.36 -2.73
C THR A 290 11.27 -16.41 -3.81
N ALA A 291 10.26 -16.82 -4.57
CA ALA A 291 9.57 -16.01 -5.57
C ALA A 291 8.34 -15.35 -4.94
N ASN A 292 8.26 -14.02 -4.95
CA ASN A 292 7.09 -13.27 -4.50
C ASN A 292 6.29 -12.81 -5.71
N GLY A 293 5.20 -13.52 -6.05
CA GLY A 293 4.39 -13.21 -7.23
C GLY A 293 3.64 -11.87 -7.14
N LYS A 294 3.30 -11.41 -5.94
CA LYS A 294 2.58 -10.14 -5.72
C LYS A 294 3.48 -8.93 -5.94
N MET A 295 4.70 -8.98 -5.42
CA MET A 295 5.68 -7.90 -5.50
C MET A 295 6.66 -8.06 -6.67
N LYS A 296 6.56 -9.16 -7.43
CA LYS A 296 7.36 -9.50 -8.62
C LYS A 296 8.87 -9.43 -8.35
N TYR A 297 9.37 -10.24 -7.42
CA TYR A 297 10.82 -10.36 -7.18
C TYR A 297 11.23 -11.72 -6.62
N PHE A 298 12.53 -12.01 -6.68
CA PHE A 298 13.15 -13.14 -5.98
C PHE A 298 13.96 -12.65 -4.79
N SER A 299 13.76 -13.24 -3.61
CA SER A 299 14.70 -13.13 -2.49
C SER A 299 15.50 -14.41 -2.34
N VAL A 300 16.71 -14.28 -1.81
CA VAL A 300 17.61 -15.39 -1.58
C VAL A 300 18.15 -15.32 -0.16
N ILE A 301 18.19 -16.45 0.51
CA ILE A 301 18.87 -16.60 1.81
C ILE A 301 19.85 -17.75 1.75
N ALA A 302 21.00 -17.59 2.41
CA ALA A 302 21.93 -18.69 2.61
C ALA A 302 21.38 -19.66 3.66
N LEU A 303 21.58 -20.95 3.43
CA LEU A 303 21.13 -22.03 4.31
C LEU A 303 22.31 -22.79 4.92
N LYS A 304 22.08 -23.30 6.12
CA LYS A 304 22.93 -24.31 6.76
C LYS A 304 22.03 -25.37 7.38
N ASN A 305 22.19 -26.63 6.97
CA ASN A 305 21.35 -27.75 7.41
C ASN A 305 19.83 -27.51 7.19
N GLY A 306 19.47 -26.88 6.07
CA GLY A 306 18.07 -26.63 5.69
C GLY A 306 17.41 -25.42 6.36
N GLU A 307 18.09 -24.75 7.29
CA GLU A 307 17.65 -23.56 8.02
C GLU A 307 18.42 -22.31 7.59
N ALA A 308 17.89 -21.12 7.88
CA ALA A 308 18.58 -19.85 7.65
C ALA A 308 19.98 -19.86 8.29
N ALA A 309 21.00 -19.52 7.51
CA ALA A 309 22.38 -19.57 7.98
C ALA A 309 22.66 -18.48 9.03
N LYS A 310 23.53 -18.82 9.98
CA LYS A 310 24.08 -17.92 11.00
C LYS A 310 25.57 -17.67 10.73
N LEU A 311 26.08 -16.48 11.06
CA LEU A 311 27.51 -16.20 11.06
C LEU A 311 28.23 -17.14 12.05
N GLN A 312 29.26 -17.83 11.58
CA GLN A 312 30.07 -18.77 12.33
C GLN A 312 31.34 -18.10 12.87
N ASP A 313 31.99 -18.71 13.87
CA ASP A 313 33.20 -18.19 14.49
C ASP A 313 34.37 -18.03 13.51
N ASP A 314 34.40 -18.85 12.45
CA ASP A 314 35.41 -18.78 11.39
C ASP A 314 35.11 -17.70 10.32
N GLY A 315 34.00 -16.96 10.46
CA GLY A 315 33.55 -15.93 9.53
C GLY A 315 32.77 -16.45 8.31
N THR A 316 32.41 -17.74 8.28
CA THR A 316 31.50 -18.31 7.27
C THR A 316 30.02 -18.20 7.69
N GLY A 317 29.08 -18.56 6.82
CA GLY A 317 27.64 -18.46 7.11
C GLY A 317 26.99 -17.23 6.47
N ALA A 318 26.17 -16.49 7.21
CA ALA A 318 25.44 -15.31 6.72
C ALA A 318 25.56 -14.12 7.69
N ILE A 319 25.53 -12.91 7.13
CA ILE A 319 25.29 -11.66 7.85
C ILE A 319 23.94 -11.11 7.38
N TRP A 320 23.19 -10.50 8.29
CA TRP A 320 21.85 -9.97 8.03
C TRP A 320 21.78 -8.47 8.33
N ALA A 321 21.18 -7.68 7.45
CA ALA A 321 20.92 -6.26 7.70
C ALA A 321 19.47 -6.07 8.16
N ILE A 322 19.29 -5.50 9.35
CA ILE A 322 17.97 -5.31 10.00
C ILE A 322 17.87 -3.88 10.56
N GLY A 323 16.79 -3.18 10.25
CA GLY A 323 16.48 -1.83 10.71
C GLY A 323 15.68 -1.02 9.69
N THR A 324 15.56 0.29 9.92
CA THR A 324 14.79 1.22 9.09
C THR A 324 15.64 1.88 8.01
N GLY A 325 14.98 2.36 6.96
CA GLY A 325 15.60 3.06 5.84
C GLY A 325 16.22 2.16 4.78
N ILE A 326 16.03 0.84 4.87
CA ILE A 326 16.44 -0.16 3.86
C ILE A 326 15.30 -1.13 3.56
N GLY A 327 15.20 -1.58 2.30
CA GLY A 327 14.22 -2.57 1.87
C GLY A 327 14.37 -2.92 0.39
N LYS A 328 14.25 -4.20 0.05
CA LYS A 328 14.37 -4.71 -1.33
C LYS A 328 13.07 -5.45 -1.71
N PRO A 329 12.49 -5.21 -2.91
CA PRO A 329 12.98 -4.38 -4.02
C PRO A 329 12.75 -2.87 -3.83
N SER A 330 12.01 -2.47 -2.80
CA SER A 330 11.68 -1.07 -2.51
C SER A 330 11.60 -0.85 -1.00
N VAL A 331 12.27 0.19 -0.50
CA VAL A 331 12.15 0.59 0.91
C VAL A 331 10.77 1.13 1.23
N ALA A 332 10.08 1.73 0.26
CA ALA A 332 8.73 2.25 0.48
C ALA A 332 7.67 1.15 0.63
N LEU A 333 7.87 -0.01 -0.03
CA LEU A 333 6.92 -1.12 -0.04
C LEU A 333 7.33 -2.28 0.88
N SER A 334 8.61 -2.39 1.19
CA SER A 334 9.20 -3.54 1.86
C SER A 334 10.32 -3.11 2.81
N GLU A 335 10.10 -2.03 3.57
CA GLU A 335 11.03 -1.63 4.63
C GLU A 335 11.23 -2.80 5.59
N VAL A 336 12.49 -3.12 5.87
CA VAL A 336 12.85 -4.24 6.76
C VAL A 336 12.30 -3.98 8.16
N GLY A 337 12.50 -2.76 8.66
CA GLY A 337 12.18 -2.36 10.02
C GLY A 337 12.99 -3.13 11.06
N TRP A 338 12.62 -3.00 12.33
CA TRP A 338 13.19 -3.81 13.42
C TRP A 338 12.45 -5.15 13.55
N THR A 339 12.28 -5.85 12.42
CA THR A 339 11.62 -7.16 12.31
C THR A 339 12.63 -8.14 11.70
N PRO A 340 13.31 -8.97 12.52
CA PRO A 340 14.41 -9.81 12.03
C PRO A 340 14.03 -10.75 10.89
N GLU A 341 12.79 -11.24 10.87
CA GLU A 341 12.27 -12.12 9.83
C GLU A 341 12.29 -11.48 8.44
N ASN A 342 12.23 -10.15 8.36
CA ASN A 342 12.33 -9.36 7.12
C ASN A 342 13.78 -9.03 6.75
N GLY A 343 14.76 -9.44 7.56
CA GLY A 343 16.16 -9.07 7.41
C GLY A 343 16.73 -9.43 6.04
N LEU A 344 17.58 -8.56 5.50
CA LEU A 344 18.25 -8.80 4.23
C LEU A 344 19.47 -9.69 4.45
N CYS A 345 19.45 -10.92 3.94
CA CYS A 345 20.61 -11.81 3.93
C CYS A 345 21.67 -11.25 2.98
N MET A 346 22.86 -10.93 3.50
CA MET A 346 23.98 -10.44 2.69
C MET A 346 24.67 -11.63 1.99
N PRO A 347 24.72 -11.70 0.65
CA PRO A 347 25.49 -12.74 -0.03
C PRO A 347 26.99 -12.59 0.18
N GLN A 348 27.68 -13.73 0.20
CA GLN A 348 29.13 -13.78 0.09
C GLN A 348 29.54 -13.89 -1.38
N LEU A 349 30.12 -12.84 -1.96
CA LEU A 349 30.68 -12.90 -3.32
C LEU A 349 32.11 -13.44 -3.34
N THR A 350 32.83 -13.22 -2.24
CA THR A 350 34.13 -13.82 -1.93
C THR A 350 34.11 -14.27 -0.47
N ALA A 351 34.95 -15.25 -0.14
CA ALA A 351 34.94 -15.83 1.20
C ALA A 351 35.11 -14.75 2.28
N LYS A 352 34.18 -14.72 3.26
CA LYS A 352 34.18 -13.81 4.42
C LYS A 352 33.98 -12.32 4.08
N LYS A 353 33.48 -12.01 2.88
CA LYS A 353 33.05 -10.65 2.49
C LYS A 353 31.60 -10.67 2.06
N TYR A 354 30.78 -9.96 2.81
CA TYR A 354 29.32 -9.94 2.69
C TYR A 354 28.88 -8.63 2.07
N GLN A 355 28.01 -8.67 1.07
CA GLN A 355 27.66 -7.47 0.29
C GLN A 355 26.16 -7.21 0.25
N LEU A 356 25.76 -5.93 0.30
CA LEU A 356 24.47 -5.45 -0.20
C LEU A 356 24.68 -4.20 -1.05
N THR A 357 23.93 -4.10 -2.13
CA THR A 357 23.88 -2.95 -3.02
C THR A 357 22.51 -2.30 -2.93
N PHE A 358 22.50 -1.00 -2.69
CA PHE A 358 21.29 -0.20 -2.59
C PHE A 358 21.27 0.93 -3.63
N ILE A 359 20.09 1.23 -4.13
CA ILE A 359 19.80 2.44 -4.91
C ILE A 359 19.11 3.43 -3.97
N ALA A 360 19.78 4.56 -3.69
CA ALA A 360 19.25 5.58 -2.80
C ALA A 360 18.00 6.24 -3.41
N GLY A 361 16.92 6.32 -2.63
CA GLY A 361 15.58 6.71 -3.09
C GLY A 361 14.74 5.57 -3.65
N VAL A 362 15.26 4.33 -3.74
CA VAL A 362 14.50 3.15 -4.20
C VAL A 362 14.56 2.03 -3.18
N THR A 363 15.72 1.42 -2.94
CA THR A 363 15.90 0.31 -1.98
C THR A 363 16.47 0.77 -0.63
N MET A 364 16.81 2.06 -0.53
CA MET A 364 17.33 2.70 0.68
C MET A 364 16.90 4.17 0.68
N LYS A 365 16.61 4.75 1.85
CA LYS A 365 16.31 6.19 1.97
C LYS A 365 17.57 7.03 1.70
N VAL A 366 17.36 8.29 1.33
CA VAL A 366 18.45 9.22 0.96
C VAL A 366 19.15 9.81 2.19
N ASP A 367 18.37 10.14 3.22
CA ASP A 367 18.78 10.99 4.35
C ASP A 367 18.34 10.44 5.73
N ASP A 368 17.70 9.27 5.77
CA ASP A 368 17.18 8.66 7.00
C ASP A 368 17.42 7.14 6.97
N ILE A 369 18.58 6.70 7.44
CA ILE A 369 18.90 5.28 7.64
C ILE A 369 19.22 5.00 9.10
N ASN A 370 18.72 3.87 9.60
CA ASN A 370 19.04 3.38 10.94
C ASN A 370 18.90 1.86 10.98
N PHE A 371 19.99 1.15 10.71
CA PHE A 371 20.00 -0.31 10.69
C PHE A 371 21.31 -0.88 11.22
N LYS A 372 21.33 -2.18 11.46
CA LYS A 372 22.48 -2.87 12.05
C LYS A 372 22.72 -4.21 11.37
N PHE A 373 23.96 -4.70 11.49
CA PHE A 373 24.34 -6.04 11.03
C PHE A 373 24.20 -7.07 12.15
N PHE A 374 23.57 -8.20 11.83
CA PHE A 374 23.28 -9.31 12.73
C PHE A 374 23.89 -10.61 12.22
N HIS A 375 24.17 -11.52 13.15
CA HIS A 375 24.69 -12.85 12.86
C HIS A 375 23.60 -13.80 12.36
N ILE A 376 22.33 -13.52 12.66
CA ILE A 376 21.16 -14.30 12.22
C ILE A 376 19.93 -13.39 12.12
N ASN A 377 18.93 -13.79 11.35
CA ASN A 377 17.62 -13.12 11.21
C ASN A 377 16.67 -13.38 12.40
N LYS A 378 17.17 -13.34 13.64
CA LYS A 378 16.40 -13.55 14.89
C LYS A 378 17.01 -12.75 16.04
N TRP A 379 16.21 -12.43 17.05
CA TRP A 379 16.70 -11.85 18.30
C TRP A 379 17.44 -12.89 19.15
N ASP A 380 18.75 -13.05 18.94
CA ASP A 380 19.59 -14.04 19.64
C ASP A 380 20.82 -13.44 20.35
N ASN A 381 20.89 -12.11 20.47
CA ASN A 381 22.07 -11.33 20.90
C ASN A 381 23.31 -11.48 19.99
N GLY A 382 23.16 -12.08 18.80
CA GLY A 382 24.19 -12.21 17.79
C GLY A 382 24.19 -11.02 16.85
N GLU A 383 24.95 -9.99 17.19
CA GLU A 383 24.95 -8.70 16.49
C GLU A 383 26.31 -8.01 16.54
N PHE A 384 26.62 -7.25 15.50
CA PHE A 384 27.84 -6.45 15.47
C PHE A 384 27.64 -5.18 16.30
N LYS A 385 28.20 -5.14 17.51
CA LYS A 385 28.29 -3.92 18.34
C LYS A 385 29.37 -2.97 17.80
N GLY A 386 29.38 -1.72 18.26
CA GLY A 386 30.29 -0.68 17.73
C GLY A 386 31.78 -0.95 17.95
N ASP A 387 32.14 -1.87 18.84
CA ASP A 387 33.52 -2.34 19.06
C ASP A 387 33.92 -3.52 18.17
N ALA A 388 32.94 -4.23 17.57
CA ALA A 388 33.15 -5.38 16.71
C ALA A 388 33.28 -5.02 15.22
N ILE A 389 32.77 -3.85 14.81
CA ILE A 389 32.77 -3.37 13.43
C ILE A 389 33.19 -1.90 13.34
N SER A 390 34.02 -1.59 12.34
CA SER A 390 34.45 -0.24 12.00
C SER A 390 33.99 0.14 10.59
N THR A 391 33.96 1.42 10.24
CA THR A 391 33.66 1.89 8.87
C THR A 391 34.79 2.75 8.34
N THR A 392 35.07 2.65 7.03
CA THR A 392 35.99 3.56 6.33
C THR A 392 35.25 4.61 5.49
N SER A 393 33.92 4.63 5.54
CA SER A 393 33.09 5.56 4.77
C SER A 393 32.98 6.92 5.45
N GLU A 394 33.02 7.98 4.65
CA GLU A 394 32.73 9.35 5.10
C GLU A 394 31.23 9.65 5.15
N LEU A 395 30.38 8.79 4.56
CA LEU A 395 28.93 9.00 4.48
C LEU A 395 28.17 8.48 5.71
N VAL A 396 28.71 7.47 6.39
CA VAL A 396 28.01 6.75 7.46
C VAL A 396 28.87 6.61 8.71
N LYS A 397 28.21 6.54 9.86
CA LYS A 397 28.81 6.25 11.16
C LYS A 397 28.16 5.05 11.83
N ILE A 398 28.91 4.41 12.71
CA ILE A 398 28.45 3.29 13.53
C ILE A 398 28.42 3.75 14.99
N SER A 399 27.27 3.63 15.66
CA SER A 399 27.14 3.95 17.08
C SER A 399 27.79 2.90 17.98
N SER A 400 27.93 3.17 19.27
CA SER A 400 28.41 2.18 20.26
C SER A 400 27.55 0.90 20.27
N ASP A 401 26.25 1.05 20.04
CA ASP A 401 25.32 -0.08 19.96
C ASP A 401 25.38 -0.82 18.62
N GLY A 402 26.18 -0.32 17.65
CA GLY A 402 26.35 -0.90 16.33
C GLY A 402 25.32 -0.44 15.29
N ASN A 403 24.47 0.55 15.61
CA ASN A 403 23.54 1.12 14.63
C ASN A 403 24.31 1.94 13.61
N LEU A 404 24.03 1.70 12.34
CA LEU A 404 24.52 2.48 11.22
C LEU A 404 23.56 3.63 10.96
N GLY A 405 24.09 4.84 10.93
CA GLY A 405 23.38 6.06 10.53
C GLY A 405 24.25 6.91 9.61
N LEU A 406 23.70 8.01 9.10
CA LEU A 406 24.46 8.98 8.31
C LEU A 406 25.41 9.79 9.18
N GLU A 407 26.54 10.19 8.60
CA GLU A 407 27.34 11.22 9.24
C GLU A 407 26.66 12.59 9.22
N GLU A 408 27.04 13.46 10.16
CA GLU A 408 26.46 14.81 10.27
C GLU A 408 26.61 15.59 8.96
N GLY A 409 25.48 16.09 8.45
CA GLY A 409 25.41 16.83 7.18
C GLY A 409 25.54 15.97 5.92
N GLN A 410 25.69 14.65 6.03
CA GLN A 410 25.80 13.75 4.90
C GLN A 410 24.43 13.23 4.45
N LYS A 411 24.32 12.94 3.15
CA LYS A 411 23.20 12.24 2.54
C LYS A 411 23.69 11.42 1.35
N PHE A 412 22.94 10.39 0.99
CA PHE A 412 23.17 9.70 -0.27
C PHE A 412 22.69 10.55 -1.45
N GLU A 413 23.30 10.39 -2.61
CA GLU A 413 22.76 11.00 -3.83
C GLU A 413 21.57 10.19 -4.30
N ARG A 414 20.41 10.84 -4.51
CA ARG A 414 19.23 10.17 -5.07
C ARG A 414 19.55 9.52 -6.42
N GLY A 415 19.15 8.26 -6.57
CA GLY A 415 19.52 7.42 -7.72
C GLY A 415 20.94 6.84 -7.66
N GLY A 416 21.78 7.29 -6.72
CA GLY A 416 23.11 6.73 -6.50
C GLY A 416 23.04 5.26 -6.10
N ILE A 417 23.92 4.45 -6.69
CA ILE A 417 24.06 3.03 -6.39
C ILE A 417 25.23 2.87 -5.41
N TYR A 418 24.94 2.38 -4.21
CA TYR A 418 25.90 2.25 -3.11
C TYR A 418 26.07 0.79 -2.71
N ARG A 419 27.32 0.33 -2.73
CA ARG A 419 27.71 -1.03 -2.32
C ARG A 419 28.26 -1.00 -0.90
N PHE A 420 27.61 -1.74 -0.02
CA PHE A 420 27.97 -1.95 1.38
C PHE A 420 28.65 -3.31 1.49
N THR A 421 29.92 -3.35 1.91
CA THR A 421 30.67 -4.59 2.09
C THR A 421 31.11 -4.73 3.55
N VAL A 422 30.72 -5.81 4.21
CA VAL A 422 31.21 -6.19 5.53
C VAL A 422 32.29 -7.26 5.36
N ASP A 423 33.53 -6.90 5.65
CA ASP A 423 34.71 -7.77 5.59
C ASP A 423 35.04 -8.31 6.99
N VAL A 424 34.91 -9.63 7.18
CA VAL A 424 35.24 -10.33 8.43
C VAL A 424 36.48 -11.20 8.31
N THR A 425 37.34 -10.96 7.30
CA THR A 425 38.57 -11.75 7.09
C THR A 425 39.55 -11.68 8.27
N LYS A 426 39.50 -10.61 9.07
CA LYS A 426 40.29 -10.42 10.30
C LYS A 426 39.61 -10.94 11.58
N GLY A 427 38.46 -11.62 11.44
CA GLY A 427 37.63 -12.14 12.52
C GLY A 427 36.39 -11.26 12.78
N ASN A 428 35.35 -11.87 13.37
CA ASN A 428 34.04 -11.26 13.55
C ASN A 428 34.05 -10.05 14.51
N THR A 429 35.08 -9.91 15.35
CA THR A 429 35.26 -8.76 16.27
C THR A 429 36.14 -7.65 15.69
N LYS A 430 36.56 -7.78 14.44
CA LYS A 430 37.39 -6.81 13.72
C LYS A 430 36.84 -6.58 12.31
N ALA A 431 35.52 -6.59 12.19
CA ALA A 431 34.85 -6.39 10.93
C ALA A 431 35.07 -4.98 10.40
N VAL A 432 35.13 -4.84 9.08
CA VAL A 432 35.26 -3.54 8.41
C VAL A 432 34.13 -3.39 7.41
N LEU A 433 33.31 -2.36 7.60
CA LEU A 433 32.34 -1.88 6.63
C LEU A 433 33.01 -0.92 5.65
N THR A 434 32.85 -1.17 4.36
CA THR A 434 33.09 -0.17 3.31
C THR A 434 31.77 0.18 2.62
N VAL A 435 31.61 1.46 2.26
CA VAL A 435 30.46 1.95 1.49
C VAL A 435 30.99 2.71 0.29
N GLU A 436 30.71 2.21 -0.91
CA GLU A 436 31.24 2.74 -2.16
C GLU A 436 30.11 3.11 -3.11
N LYS A 437 30.15 4.31 -3.68
CA LYS A 437 29.27 4.67 -4.79
C LYS A 437 29.79 4.00 -6.06
N VAL A 438 29.05 3.04 -6.60
CA VAL A 438 29.45 2.23 -7.76
C VAL A 438 28.72 2.62 -9.05
N GLY A 439 27.74 3.51 -8.97
CA GLY A 439 26.99 3.98 -10.13
C GLY A 439 25.88 4.96 -9.77
N LYS A 440 25.03 5.25 -10.75
CA LYS A 440 23.82 6.06 -10.61
C LYS A 440 22.79 5.57 -11.62
N VAL A 441 21.52 5.53 -11.20
CA VAL A 441 20.36 5.44 -12.09
C VAL A 441 19.63 6.77 -12.09
N ASP A 442 19.15 7.19 -13.25
CA ASP A 442 18.28 8.36 -13.34
C ASP A 442 16.89 7.97 -12.84
N LEU A 443 16.47 8.61 -11.75
CA LEU A 443 15.14 8.42 -11.19
C LEU A 443 14.25 9.59 -11.62
N PRO A 444 12.95 9.37 -11.89
CA PRO A 444 12.03 10.46 -12.15
C PRO A 444 12.06 11.45 -10.99
N ALA A 445 11.96 12.73 -11.28
CA ALA A 445 11.86 13.78 -10.26
C ALA A 445 10.67 13.47 -9.32
N PRO A 446 10.79 13.69 -7.99
CA PRO A 446 9.67 13.47 -7.08
C PRO A 446 8.47 14.34 -7.44
N ASP A 447 7.26 13.82 -7.20
CA ASP A 447 6.05 14.60 -7.40
C ASP A 447 5.94 15.68 -6.32
N ILE A 448 5.92 16.95 -6.72
CA ILE A 448 5.63 18.09 -5.83
C ILE A 448 4.20 18.55 -6.08
N PHE A 449 3.46 18.78 -5.01
CA PHE A 449 2.13 19.38 -5.08
C PHE A 449 2.16 20.76 -4.43
N PHE A 450 1.56 21.73 -5.12
CA PHE A 450 1.37 23.09 -4.61
C PHE A 450 -0.14 23.34 -4.52
N GLY A 451 -0.70 23.24 -3.33
CA GLY A 451 -2.14 23.07 -3.13
C GLY A 451 -2.58 21.67 -3.53
N ASN A 452 -3.63 21.57 -4.34
CA ASN A 452 -4.13 20.29 -4.86
C ASN A 452 -3.50 19.90 -6.21
N ASP A 453 -2.72 20.79 -6.81
CA ASP A 453 -2.17 20.60 -8.15
C ASP A 453 -0.76 20.03 -8.09
N LYS A 454 -0.55 18.94 -8.84
CA LYS A 454 0.78 18.40 -9.13
C LYS A 454 1.53 19.39 -10.02
N MET A 455 2.74 19.77 -9.63
CA MET A 455 3.59 20.63 -10.44
C MET A 455 4.19 19.85 -11.63
N GLU A 456 4.26 20.50 -12.78
CA GLU A 456 4.90 20.01 -14.00
C GLU A 456 6.43 20.10 -13.85
N VAL A 457 7.14 19.02 -14.18
CA VAL A 457 8.62 19.03 -14.20
C VAL A 457 9.08 19.70 -15.48
N THR A 458 9.79 20.83 -15.35
CA THR A 458 10.34 21.56 -16.51
C THR A 458 11.82 21.32 -16.74
N ASP A 459 12.55 20.97 -15.69
CA ASP A 459 13.95 20.53 -15.71
C ASP A 459 14.22 19.69 -14.45
N THR A 460 15.40 19.10 -14.33
CA THR A 460 15.84 18.37 -13.13
C THR A 460 15.67 19.28 -11.91
N ASP A 461 14.80 18.88 -10.99
CA ASP A 461 14.50 19.60 -9.74
C ASP A 461 13.90 21.02 -9.93
N ILE A 462 13.40 21.36 -11.12
CA ILE A 462 12.65 22.59 -11.41
C ILE A 462 11.23 22.25 -11.81
N TYR A 463 10.27 22.75 -11.04
CA TYR A 463 8.86 22.43 -11.17
C TYR A 463 8.05 23.69 -11.40
N LYS A 464 6.97 23.59 -12.16
CA LYS A 464 6.11 24.71 -12.52
C LYS A 464 4.65 24.36 -12.31
N SER A 465 3.85 25.32 -11.85
CA SER A 465 2.39 25.18 -11.80
C SER A 465 1.72 26.50 -12.14
N ASP A 466 0.77 26.46 -13.06
CA ASP A 466 -0.08 27.60 -13.41
C ASP A 466 -1.44 27.39 -12.73
N GLN A 467 -1.81 28.29 -11.83
CA GLN A 467 -3.00 28.15 -10.99
C GLN A 467 -3.72 29.49 -10.83
N ALA A 468 -5.04 29.41 -10.68
CA ALA A 468 -5.82 30.55 -10.21
C ALA A 468 -5.75 30.59 -8.67
N PHE A 469 -5.26 31.70 -8.12
CA PHE A 469 -5.26 31.92 -6.68
C PHE A 469 -6.31 32.96 -6.27
N THR A 470 -6.78 32.80 -5.03
CA THR A 470 -7.60 33.80 -4.34
C THR A 470 -6.82 34.44 -3.21
N GLN A 471 -7.03 35.74 -2.99
CA GLN A 471 -6.36 36.47 -1.93
C GLN A 471 -6.70 35.88 -0.56
N GLY A 472 -5.68 35.60 0.24
CA GLY A 472 -5.80 34.94 1.54
C GLY A 472 -5.96 33.42 1.48
N GLN A 473 -5.89 32.80 0.30
CA GLN A 473 -5.95 31.35 0.15
C GLN A 473 -4.81 30.67 0.92
N MET A 474 -5.17 29.62 1.65
CA MET A 474 -4.23 28.73 2.32
C MET A 474 -3.78 27.62 1.37
N ILE A 475 -2.47 27.43 1.23
CA ILE A 475 -1.86 26.50 0.28
C ILE A 475 -0.94 25.56 1.05
N THR A 476 -1.26 24.26 1.00
CA THR A 476 -0.39 23.21 1.51
C THR A 476 0.60 22.80 0.42
N VAL A 477 1.86 22.60 0.77
CA VAL A 477 2.89 22.11 -0.15
C VAL A 477 3.31 20.72 0.29
N THR A 478 3.29 19.75 -0.61
CA THR A 478 3.72 18.36 -0.33
C THR A 478 4.73 17.88 -1.38
N GLY A 479 5.48 16.82 -1.07
CA GLY A 479 6.56 16.31 -1.93
C GLY A 479 7.88 17.07 -1.82
N ILE A 480 7.99 18.00 -0.88
CA ILE A 480 9.22 18.73 -0.55
C ILE A 480 9.68 18.38 0.87
N ASP A 481 10.96 18.04 1.00
CA ASP A 481 11.59 17.85 2.29
C ASP A 481 11.82 19.20 2.98
N ASN A 482 11.38 19.28 4.24
CA ASN A 482 11.57 20.41 5.15
C ASN A 482 11.37 21.81 4.51
N LEU A 483 10.12 22.19 4.25
CA LEU A 483 9.73 23.51 3.76
C LEU A 483 10.26 24.69 4.62
N ASN A 484 10.74 24.44 5.86
CA ASN A 484 11.38 25.46 6.69
C ASN A 484 12.72 25.94 6.18
N GLU A 485 13.39 25.16 5.34
CA GLU A 485 14.64 25.56 4.71
C GLU A 485 14.43 26.30 3.39
N TRP A 486 13.18 26.46 2.95
CA TRP A 486 12.87 27.13 1.69
C TRP A 486 12.68 28.63 1.89
N TRP A 487 13.27 29.41 0.97
CA TRP A 487 13.00 30.84 0.89
C TRP A 487 11.61 31.07 0.28
N ILE A 488 10.81 31.85 0.99
CA ILE A 488 9.43 32.18 0.63
C ILE A 488 9.36 33.68 0.37
N ASP A 489 8.85 34.07 -0.79
CA ASP A 489 8.73 35.48 -1.15
C ASP A 489 7.67 36.19 -0.28
N PRO A 490 8.07 37.16 0.58
CA PRO A 490 7.15 37.82 1.50
C PRO A 490 6.13 38.73 0.80
N ASP A 491 6.31 39.04 -0.49
CA ASP A 491 5.31 39.78 -1.27
C ASP A 491 4.16 38.89 -1.75
N PHE A 492 4.42 37.58 -1.91
CA PHE A 492 3.45 36.63 -2.47
C PHE A 492 2.85 35.70 -1.41
N PHE A 493 3.63 35.33 -0.39
CA PHE A 493 3.19 34.37 0.61
C PHE A 493 3.56 34.77 2.03
N GLU A 494 2.64 34.48 2.95
CA GLU A 494 2.88 34.51 4.39
C GLU A 494 2.88 33.08 4.92
N LYS A 495 4.03 32.63 5.44
CA LYS A 495 4.17 31.28 5.98
C LYS A 495 3.53 31.16 7.37
N GLN A 496 2.64 30.17 7.51
CA GLN A 496 1.94 29.88 8.75
C GLN A 496 2.70 28.88 9.62
N SER A 497 2.30 28.75 10.89
CA SER A 497 2.96 27.89 11.89
C SER A 497 2.85 26.38 11.58
N ASP A 498 1.82 25.97 10.83
CA ASP A 498 1.62 24.59 10.35
C ASP A 498 2.37 24.29 9.05
N GLY A 499 3.11 25.27 8.52
CA GLY A 499 3.85 25.16 7.26
C GLY A 499 3.04 25.53 6.02
N ALA A 500 1.74 25.81 6.13
CA ALA A 500 0.95 26.28 4.99
C ALA A 500 1.36 27.70 4.56
N LEU A 501 1.20 27.99 3.27
CA LEU A 501 1.50 29.29 2.68
C LEU A 501 0.19 30.03 2.41
N LYS A 502 0.04 31.22 2.99
CA LYS A 502 -1.11 32.10 2.71
C LYS A 502 -0.79 33.04 1.56
N PHE A 503 -1.56 32.97 0.47
CA PHE A 503 -1.39 33.82 -0.70
C PHE A 503 -1.81 35.27 -0.40
N LEU A 504 -0.93 36.23 -0.68
CA LEU A 504 -1.12 37.65 -0.35
C LEU A 504 -1.68 38.53 -1.48
N PRO A 505 -1.32 38.34 -2.76
CA PRO A 505 -1.82 39.15 -3.86
C PRO A 505 -3.33 39.02 -4.07
N ILE A 506 -3.89 39.93 -4.87
CA ILE A 506 -5.29 39.85 -5.30
C ILE A 506 -5.57 38.59 -6.13
N ASN A 507 -6.85 38.27 -6.33
CA ASN A 507 -7.27 37.12 -7.13
C ASN A 507 -6.74 37.22 -8.58
N GLY A 508 -6.28 36.11 -9.13
CA GLY A 508 -5.80 36.05 -10.51
C GLY A 508 -5.13 34.73 -10.87
N ASP A 509 -4.67 34.63 -12.11
CA ASP A 509 -3.87 33.51 -12.59
C ASP A 509 -2.39 33.79 -12.32
N TYR A 510 -1.69 32.82 -11.76
CA TYR A 510 -0.27 32.93 -11.42
C TYR A 510 0.49 31.68 -11.82
N ARG A 511 1.76 31.86 -12.17
CA ARG A 511 2.73 30.77 -12.29
C ARG A 511 3.58 30.74 -11.03
N VAL A 512 3.64 29.58 -10.39
CA VAL A 512 4.59 29.27 -9.33
C VAL A 512 5.65 28.33 -9.90
N THR A 513 6.91 28.71 -9.75
CA THR A 513 8.05 27.84 -10.07
C THR A 513 8.77 27.47 -8.79
N ALA A 514 8.93 26.18 -8.52
CA ALA A 514 9.71 25.65 -7.41
C ALA A 514 11.10 25.26 -7.93
N ASN A 515 12.14 25.79 -7.31
CA ASN A 515 13.51 25.35 -7.53
C ASN A 515 13.95 24.52 -6.32
N ALA A 516 13.94 23.18 -6.46
CA ALA A 516 14.26 22.29 -5.34
C ALA A 516 15.76 22.19 -5.05
N VAL A 517 16.62 22.60 -5.99
CA VAL A 517 18.07 22.70 -5.77
C VAL A 517 18.39 23.88 -4.85
N LEU A 518 17.85 25.06 -5.18
CA LEU A 518 18.09 26.30 -4.46
C LEU A 518 17.05 26.59 -3.37
N LYS A 519 16.06 25.71 -3.20
CA LYS A 519 15.00 25.74 -2.18
C LYS A 519 14.24 27.07 -2.14
N TYR A 520 13.59 27.46 -3.24
CA TYR A 520 12.70 28.63 -3.24
C TYR A 520 11.53 28.49 -4.21
N PHE A 521 10.50 29.32 -4.00
CA PHE A 521 9.43 29.55 -4.98
C PHE A 521 9.55 30.93 -5.60
N SER A 522 9.41 31.02 -6.92
CA SER A 522 9.20 32.29 -7.63
C SER A 522 7.78 32.34 -8.18
N VAL A 523 7.16 33.52 -8.14
CA VAL A 523 5.79 33.72 -8.60
C VAL A 523 5.74 34.82 -9.65
N MET A 524 4.91 34.63 -10.68
CA MET A 524 4.56 35.70 -11.62
C MET A 524 3.07 35.67 -11.95
N ALA A 525 2.49 36.85 -12.16
CA ALA A 525 1.11 36.96 -12.64
C ALA A 525 1.01 36.57 -14.12
N LEU A 526 -0.07 35.90 -14.47
CA LEU A 526 -0.37 35.45 -15.82
C LEU A 526 -1.61 36.15 -16.39
N LYS A 527 -1.64 36.26 -17.71
CA LYS A 527 -2.84 36.55 -18.48
C LYS A 527 -2.83 35.64 -19.70
N ASP A 528 -3.90 34.85 -19.87
CA ASP A 528 -4.04 33.89 -20.97
C ASP A 528 -2.83 32.93 -21.09
N GLY A 529 -2.33 32.45 -19.93
CA GLY A 529 -1.19 31.52 -19.82
C GLY A 529 0.20 32.12 -20.06
N LYS A 530 0.30 33.43 -20.31
CA LYS A 530 1.56 34.15 -20.56
C LYS A 530 1.86 35.15 -19.43
N PRO A 531 3.13 35.56 -19.24
CA PRO A 531 3.47 36.62 -18.29
C PRO A 531 2.60 37.86 -18.53
N ALA A 532 1.92 38.32 -17.49
CA ALA A 532 1.01 39.45 -17.59
C ALA A 532 1.77 40.76 -17.91
N LYS A 533 1.06 41.67 -18.56
CA LYS A 533 1.50 43.05 -18.83
C LYS A 533 0.57 44.02 -18.15
N LEU A 534 1.07 45.18 -17.74
CA LEU A 534 0.26 46.29 -17.26
C LEU A 534 -0.64 46.79 -18.40
N GLN A 535 -1.94 46.81 -18.14
CA GLN A 535 -2.97 47.27 -19.06
C GLN A 535 -3.28 48.76 -18.84
N ASP A 536 -3.93 49.40 -19.81
CA ASP A 536 -4.29 50.83 -19.75
C ASP A 536 -5.19 51.16 -18.54
N ASP A 537 -5.97 50.20 -18.06
CA ASP A 537 -6.82 50.36 -16.88
C ASP A 537 -6.08 50.19 -15.54
N GLY A 538 -4.78 49.89 -15.57
CA GLY A 538 -3.92 49.67 -14.40
C GLY A 538 -3.92 48.25 -13.84
N THR A 539 -4.62 47.30 -14.48
CA THR A 539 -4.58 45.87 -14.13
C THR A 539 -3.41 45.15 -14.81
N GLY A 540 -3.08 43.93 -14.38
CA GLY A 540 -2.01 43.12 -14.98
C GLY A 540 -0.80 42.97 -14.06
N ALA A 541 0.40 43.32 -14.54
CA ALA A 541 1.64 43.16 -13.79
C ALA A 541 2.66 44.25 -14.08
N ILE A 542 3.46 44.58 -13.08
CA ILE A 542 4.65 45.43 -13.19
C ILE A 542 5.88 44.57 -12.90
N TRP A 543 6.98 44.85 -13.60
CA TRP A 543 8.21 44.07 -13.56
C TRP A 543 9.40 44.95 -13.17
N ALA A 544 10.33 44.44 -12.36
CA ALA A 544 11.58 45.13 -12.03
C ALA A 544 12.77 44.50 -12.78
N ILE A 545 13.54 45.32 -13.49
CA ILE A 545 14.71 44.91 -14.27
C ILE A 545 15.88 45.86 -13.96
N GLY A 546 17.05 45.30 -13.67
CA GLY A 546 18.28 46.05 -13.44
C GLY A 546 19.22 45.42 -12.44
N LYS A 547 20.30 46.13 -12.12
CA LYS A 547 21.37 45.67 -11.23
C LYS A 547 21.04 45.89 -9.76
N GLY A 548 21.64 45.07 -8.91
CA GLY A 548 21.61 45.24 -7.47
C GLY A 548 20.41 44.62 -6.76
N ILE A 549 19.54 43.92 -7.51
CA ILE A 549 18.35 43.24 -6.99
C ILE A 549 18.31 41.78 -7.46
N GLY A 550 17.76 40.88 -6.65
CA GLY A 550 17.57 39.47 -7.01
C GLY A 550 16.93 38.66 -5.89
N LYS A 551 16.02 37.74 -6.23
CA LYS A 551 15.32 36.87 -5.28
C LYS A 551 15.60 35.39 -5.62
N PRO A 552 15.84 34.49 -4.64
CA PRO A 552 15.90 34.72 -3.19
C PRO A 552 17.20 35.38 -2.71
N SER A 553 18.23 35.46 -3.57
CA SER A 553 19.50 36.10 -3.24
C SER A 553 20.02 36.90 -4.42
N VAL A 554 20.43 38.14 -4.18
CA VAL A 554 21.05 38.98 -5.20
C VAL A 554 22.42 38.45 -5.64
N THR A 555 23.10 37.66 -4.80
CA THR A 555 24.43 37.12 -5.12
C THR A 555 24.34 35.99 -6.14
N SER A 556 23.37 35.08 -5.99
CA SER A 556 23.18 33.95 -6.91
C SER A 556 22.21 34.24 -8.06
N SER A 557 21.28 35.18 -7.84
CA SER A 557 20.11 35.39 -8.70
C SER A 557 19.92 36.87 -9.05
N GLU A 558 21.03 37.61 -9.22
CA GLU A 558 20.96 38.99 -9.70
C GLU A 558 20.18 39.06 -11.02
N VAL A 559 19.18 39.96 -11.06
CA VAL A 559 18.37 40.20 -12.24
C VAL A 559 19.27 40.76 -13.35
N GLY A 560 20.00 41.84 -13.05
CA GLY A 560 20.76 42.58 -14.05
C GLY A 560 19.84 43.21 -15.09
N TRP A 561 20.43 43.71 -16.18
CA TRP A 561 19.67 44.18 -17.33
C TRP A 561 19.29 43.00 -18.25
N GLU A 562 18.69 41.96 -17.68
CA GLU A 562 18.30 40.72 -18.36
C GLU A 562 16.80 40.46 -18.10
N PRO A 563 15.91 40.77 -19.05
CA PRO A 563 14.47 40.59 -18.87
C PRO A 563 14.06 39.17 -18.48
N SER A 564 14.78 38.13 -18.93
CA SER A 564 14.44 36.75 -18.58
C SER A 564 14.53 36.45 -17.07
N LYS A 565 15.12 37.35 -16.28
CA LYS A 565 15.26 37.26 -14.82
C LYS A 565 14.41 38.28 -14.06
N ALA A 566 13.58 39.07 -14.75
CA ALA A 566 12.82 40.16 -14.13
C ALA A 566 11.99 39.69 -12.93
N LEU A 567 11.86 40.56 -11.92
CA LEU A 567 11.01 40.28 -10.76
C LEU A 567 9.61 40.80 -11.04
N CYS A 568 8.61 39.91 -11.00
CA CYS A 568 7.20 40.31 -11.01
C CYS A 568 6.85 40.95 -9.66
N LEU A 569 6.23 42.14 -9.67
CA LEU A 569 5.69 42.74 -8.46
C LEU A 569 4.38 42.05 -8.05
N ALA A 570 4.16 41.94 -6.75
CA ALA A 570 2.90 41.45 -6.20
C ALA A 570 1.84 42.55 -6.25
N GLN A 571 0.68 42.28 -6.84
CA GLN A 571 -0.46 43.21 -6.75
C GLN A 571 -1.19 42.98 -5.43
N VAL A 572 -0.85 43.76 -4.40
CA VAL A 572 -1.36 43.60 -3.03
C VAL A 572 -2.74 44.21 -2.81
N ALA A 573 -3.12 45.16 -3.66
CA ALA A 573 -4.46 45.73 -3.73
C ALA A 573 -4.75 46.14 -5.18
N SER A 574 -6.02 46.42 -5.50
CA SER A 574 -6.40 46.91 -6.83
C SER A 574 -5.51 48.08 -7.26
N LYS A 575 -4.79 47.90 -8.37
CA LYS A 575 -3.86 48.89 -8.97
C LYS A 575 -2.68 49.33 -8.09
N LYS A 576 -2.35 48.57 -7.04
CA LYS A 576 -1.16 48.79 -6.19
C LYS A 576 -0.24 47.58 -6.22
N TYR A 577 0.99 47.81 -6.65
CA TYR A 577 2.00 46.77 -6.85
C TYR A 577 3.16 46.95 -5.87
N GLN A 578 3.68 45.85 -5.34
CA GLN A 578 4.68 45.84 -4.29
C GLN A 578 5.88 44.95 -4.65
N LEU A 579 7.07 45.44 -4.31
CA LEU A 579 8.31 44.66 -4.22
C LEU A 579 8.99 44.95 -2.88
N THR A 580 9.31 43.91 -2.13
CA THR A 580 10.06 43.97 -0.89
C THR A 580 11.43 43.37 -1.10
N LEU A 581 12.46 44.12 -0.71
CA LEU A 581 13.86 43.69 -0.80
C LEU A 581 14.56 43.91 0.53
N LYS A 582 15.44 42.99 0.90
CA LYS A 582 16.25 43.02 2.12
C LYS A 582 17.71 43.23 1.75
N ALA A 583 18.27 44.32 2.23
CA ALA A 583 19.65 44.69 2.05
C ALA A 583 20.59 43.60 2.59
N GLY A 584 21.56 43.18 1.78
CA GLY A 584 22.47 42.07 2.07
C GLY A 584 21.98 40.69 1.61
N GLU A 585 20.69 40.56 1.31
CA GLU A 585 20.08 39.28 0.91
C GLU A 585 19.53 39.35 -0.52
N THR A 586 18.49 40.16 -0.74
CA THR A 586 17.82 40.34 -2.05
C THR A 586 18.12 41.68 -2.72
N LEU A 587 18.85 42.56 -2.02
CA LEU A 587 19.30 43.88 -2.46
C LEU A 587 20.76 44.08 -2.04
N LYS A 588 21.62 44.57 -2.92
CA LYS A 588 23.02 44.90 -2.57
C LYS A 588 23.07 46.08 -1.59
N THR A 589 24.15 46.21 -0.84
CA THR A 589 24.35 47.29 0.14
C THR A 589 25.24 48.43 -0.34
N SER A 590 25.73 48.40 -1.58
CA SER A 590 26.64 49.42 -2.10
C SER A 590 25.98 50.81 -2.22
N GLY A 591 26.73 51.88 -1.93
CA GLY A 591 26.36 53.27 -2.21
C GLY A 591 26.78 53.75 -3.60
N ASP A 592 27.15 52.84 -4.48
CA ASP A 592 27.62 53.11 -5.85
C ASP A 592 26.47 52.94 -6.86
N PRO A 593 26.12 53.99 -7.64
CA PRO A 593 25.07 53.90 -8.66
C PRO A 593 25.38 52.90 -9.79
N GLU A 594 26.63 52.50 -10.01
CA GLU A 594 26.96 51.45 -10.99
C GLU A 594 26.61 50.04 -10.50
N VAL A 595 26.46 49.87 -9.18
CA VAL A 595 26.17 48.59 -8.52
C VAL A 595 24.68 48.36 -8.32
N ILE A 596 23.91 49.42 -8.04
CA ILE A 596 22.45 49.36 -7.88
C ILE A 596 21.83 50.40 -8.81
N SER A 597 21.21 49.90 -9.87
CA SER A 597 20.50 50.70 -10.87
C SER A 597 19.45 49.81 -11.52
N PHE A 598 18.18 50.08 -11.25
CA PHE A 598 17.06 49.31 -11.81
C PHE A 598 15.84 50.17 -12.06
N LYS A 599 14.90 49.65 -12.84
CA LYS A 599 13.68 50.35 -13.22
C LYS A 599 12.49 49.39 -13.24
N PHE A 600 11.29 49.96 -13.22
CA PHE A 600 10.04 49.25 -13.39
C PHE A 600 9.48 49.34 -14.82
N PHE A 601 8.88 48.25 -15.27
CA PHE A 601 8.41 48.02 -16.64
C PHE A 601 6.97 47.51 -16.64
N HIS A 602 6.22 47.85 -17.67
CA HIS A 602 4.86 47.37 -17.91
C HIS A 602 4.81 45.90 -18.36
N GLN A 603 5.96 45.28 -18.63
CA GLN A 603 6.04 43.93 -19.20
C GLN A 603 7.34 43.22 -18.82
N ASN A 604 7.34 41.90 -18.92
CA ASN A 604 8.53 41.06 -18.74
C ASN A 604 9.41 41.04 -20.00
N ASP A 605 9.75 42.23 -20.50
CA ASP A 605 10.58 42.44 -21.69
C ASP A 605 10.99 43.92 -21.72
N TRP A 606 11.83 44.30 -22.67
CA TRP A 606 12.14 45.70 -22.95
C TRP A 606 10.90 46.47 -23.43
N GLY A 607 10.86 47.79 -23.16
CA GLY A 607 9.76 48.67 -23.52
C GLY A 607 8.67 48.79 -22.45
N GLY A 608 7.92 49.90 -22.49
CA GLY A 608 6.88 50.18 -21.50
C GLY A 608 7.47 50.56 -20.13
N GLU A 609 8.59 51.27 -20.13
CA GLU A 609 9.27 51.75 -18.93
C GLU A 609 8.48 52.83 -18.20
N PHE A 610 8.50 52.79 -16.87
CA PHE A 610 8.17 53.97 -16.08
C PHE A 610 9.30 55.00 -16.20
N GLY A 611 9.10 56.01 -17.05
CA GLY A 611 10.07 57.10 -17.25
C GLY A 611 9.92 58.25 -16.25
N ASN A 612 8.71 58.50 -15.75
CA ASN A 612 8.39 59.54 -14.77
C ASN A 612 7.25 59.09 -13.86
N TYR A 613 7.18 59.67 -12.68
CA TYR A 613 6.09 59.45 -11.69
C TYR A 613 5.41 60.79 -11.38
N ALA A 614 4.10 60.76 -11.12
CA ALA A 614 3.37 61.95 -10.66
C ALA A 614 3.86 62.39 -9.27
N SER A 615 4.14 61.41 -8.41
CA SER A 615 4.82 61.59 -7.13
C SER A 615 5.85 60.50 -6.91
N SER A 616 7.00 60.86 -6.35
CA SER A 616 7.98 59.89 -5.85
C SER A 616 8.42 60.23 -4.44
N ILE A 617 8.22 59.29 -3.52
CA ILE A 617 8.73 59.36 -2.15
C ILE A 617 9.81 58.28 -2.04
N LEU A 618 11.07 58.69 -1.94
CA LEU A 618 12.21 57.79 -1.87
C LEU A 618 12.85 57.83 -0.49
N VAL A 619 13.49 56.73 -0.11
CA VAL A 619 14.46 56.74 1.01
C VAL A 619 15.71 57.52 0.61
N GLU A 620 16.45 58.05 1.59
CA GLU A 620 17.62 58.91 1.34
C GLU A 620 18.73 58.26 0.50
N GLN A 621 18.75 56.92 0.44
CA GLN A 621 19.71 56.13 -0.33
C GLN A 621 19.48 56.20 -1.83
N LEU A 622 18.25 56.49 -2.26
CA LEU A 622 17.87 56.43 -3.67
C LEU A 622 17.63 57.81 -4.27
N LYS A 623 17.91 57.91 -5.57
CA LYS A 623 17.46 58.99 -6.44
C LYS A 623 16.76 58.39 -7.66
N LEU A 624 15.85 59.15 -8.24
CA LEU A 624 15.27 58.86 -9.55
C LEU A 624 16.07 59.64 -10.59
N ALA A 625 16.77 58.94 -11.48
CA ALA A 625 17.51 59.55 -12.57
C ALA A 625 16.57 59.99 -13.71
N ASP A 626 17.01 60.90 -14.58
CA ASP A 626 16.26 61.36 -15.76
C ASP A 626 15.93 60.22 -16.73
N SER A 627 16.71 59.14 -16.69
CA SER A 627 16.44 57.91 -17.44
C SER A 627 15.21 57.16 -16.91
N GLY A 628 14.71 57.51 -15.73
CA GLY A 628 13.70 56.80 -14.93
C GLY A 628 14.27 55.68 -14.05
N ASN A 629 15.60 55.50 -14.01
CA ASN A 629 16.22 54.49 -13.16
C ASN A 629 16.18 54.93 -11.69
N LEU A 630 15.98 53.97 -10.80
CA LEU A 630 16.30 54.10 -9.39
C LEU A 630 17.78 53.76 -9.19
N GLU A 631 18.53 54.76 -8.77
CA GLU A 631 19.99 54.68 -8.60
C GLU A 631 20.37 55.10 -7.18
N MET A 632 21.54 54.65 -6.72
CA MET A 632 22.07 55.11 -5.45
C MET A 632 22.43 56.59 -5.49
N GLN A 633 22.19 57.27 -4.38
CA GLN A 633 22.89 58.51 -4.08
C GLN A 633 24.32 58.21 -3.65
N ASP A 634 25.26 59.02 -4.12
CA ASP A 634 26.69 58.80 -3.89
C ASP A 634 26.98 58.69 -2.38
N ASN A 635 27.63 57.58 -1.99
CA ASN A 635 28.01 57.27 -0.61
C ASN A 635 26.83 57.06 0.37
N LYS A 636 25.62 56.77 -0.12
CA LYS A 636 24.45 56.45 0.71
C LYS A 636 24.06 54.97 0.61
N ALA A 637 24.93 54.10 1.12
CA ALA A 637 24.70 52.65 1.19
C ALA A 637 23.40 52.28 1.92
N PHE A 638 22.78 51.17 1.49
CA PHE A 638 21.70 50.54 2.27
C PHE A 638 22.26 49.88 3.54
N GLU A 639 21.49 49.92 4.62
CA GLU A 639 21.85 49.28 5.88
C GLU A 639 21.66 47.77 5.78
N GLU A 640 22.71 46.98 6.04
CA GLU A 640 22.66 45.51 6.02
C GLU A 640 21.51 44.99 6.92
N GLY A 641 20.67 44.10 6.37
CA GLY A 641 19.51 43.55 7.07
C GLY A 641 18.25 44.42 7.07
N ALA A 642 18.34 45.69 6.66
CA ALA A 642 17.17 46.55 6.51
C ALA A 642 16.28 46.07 5.35
N VAL A 643 14.96 46.19 5.55
CA VAL A 643 13.96 45.79 4.56
C VAL A 643 13.30 47.03 3.97
N TYR A 644 13.32 47.10 2.65
CA TYR A 644 12.79 48.20 1.87
C TYR A 644 11.61 47.73 1.03
N ARG A 645 10.51 48.47 1.11
CA ARG A 645 9.29 48.21 0.34
C ARG A 645 9.13 49.27 -0.73
N PHE A 646 9.03 48.81 -1.97
CA PHE A 646 8.74 49.60 -3.16
C PHE A 646 7.27 49.40 -3.51
N THR A 647 6.50 50.47 -3.53
CA THR A 647 5.08 50.47 -3.88
C THR A 647 4.84 51.36 -5.08
N ILE A 648 4.18 50.83 -6.11
CA ILE A 648 3.73 51.59 -7.28
C ILE A 648 2.20 51.60 -7.29
N ASP A 649 1.62 52.79 -7.20
CA ASP A 649 0.19 53.01 -7.23
C ASP A 649 -0.20 53.63 -8.57
N VAL A 650 -0.95 52.88 -9.40
CA VAL A 650 -1.43 53.34 -10.71
C VAL A 650 -2.93 53.64 -10.70
N THR A 651 -3.52 53.89 -9.52
CA THR A 651 -4.96 54.18 -9.37
C THR A 651 -5.39 55.40 -10.21
N ASN A 652 -4.51 56.38 -10.39
CA ASN A 652 -4.74 57.59 -11.19
C ASN A 652 -4.34 57.44 -12.68
N GLY A 653 -4.13 56.19 -13.13
CA GLY A 653 -3.69 55.84 -14.47
C GLY A 653 -2.17 55.68 -14.56
N ASN A 654 -1.70 54.85 -15.50
CA ASN A 654 -0.28 54.46 -15.61
C ASN A 654 0.67 55.66 -15.79
N ALA A 655 0.25 56.70 -16.51
CA ALA A 655 1.04 57.92 -16.71
C ALA A 655 1.13 58.82 -15.47
N ASN A 656 0.26 58.61 -14.48
CA ASN A 656 0.25 59.35 -13.22
C ASN A 656 0.55 58.42 -12.04
N ALA A 657 1.43 57.46 -12.24
CA ALA A 657 1.82 56.51 -11.21
C ALA A 657 2.55 57.22 -10.06
N ASP A 658 2.27 56.79 -8.83
CA ASP A 658 3.00 57.21 -7.63
C ASP A 658 3.96 56.10 -7.19
N LEU A 659 5.24 56.46 -6.99
CA LEU A 659 6.24 55.56 -6.44
C LEU A 659 6.52 55.91 -4.97
N LYS A 660 6.42 54.94 -4.07
CA LYS A 660 6.84 55.07 -2.68
C LYS A 660 7.86 54.00 -2.33
N VAL A 661 9.00 54.40 -1.77
CA VAL A 661 10.02 53.52 -1.21
C VAL A 661 10.18 53.86 0.27
N GLU A 662 10.06 52.84 1.13
CA GLU A 662 10.14 53.02 2.58
C GLU A 662 10.90 51.87 3.25
N LYS A 663 11.67 52.19 4.30
CA LYS A 663 12.25 51.19 5.21
C LYS A 663 11.15 50.75 6.19
N ILE A 664 10.94 49.44 6.37
CA ILE A 664 9.79 48.88 7.10
C ILE A 664 10.15 48.10 8.37
N ASN A 665 11.41 48.12 8.80
CA ASN A 665 11.88 47.46 10.02
C ASN A 665 12.84 48.31 10.85
#